data_AF-A0A9D9DQE4-F1
#
_entry.id   AF-A0A9D9DQE4-F1
#
_cell.length_a   1.000
_cell.length_b   1.000
_cell.length_c   1.000
_cell.angle_alpha   90.00
_cell.angle_beta   90.00
_cell.angle_gamma   90.00
#
_symmetry.space_group_name_H-M   'P 1'
#
loop_
_entity.id
_entity.type
_entity.pdbx_description
1 polymer ?
#
loop_
_entity_poly.entity_id
_entity_poly.type
_entity_poly.pdbx_seq_one_letter_code
_entity_poly.pdbx_strand_id
1 'polypeptide(L)'
;MNNENIKITFCFDNNLMYQACITIASLVNAGKKEHCHYDIYCICSNGAEKIKDKLQGILSRIDSSSNIYFIKAQNEYANGYEIRNITAGTYLRLQLHNLLPNIDKIIYADIDVLFQKELKGLWNIDMSNEYIAGVLACGINQKTEWEFLEKEHEYFKNRLQRGKYIQAGIVVMNLKKIREDKLDEKWRNMVTEPYYYVDQDILNITCLNHIKTLPVKYNMSPSYTKQKCEYLITEGLYSKQVIEEGLKSPVIIHYAGEKPWDNPNIMGGKVWLNFVNSDKELKEIYDNYFKSKGNNKLHAPLIQKIFSIKNQTHKFKKYKVITIAGLKIKIHKKSKLEKLLARKYDPNLSLDDKKYIIEHQFEQAVGYKPNIDNPKSFNEKMQWLKLYNDDPLLTKCADKYLVREYVKEKIGEEYLIPLLGVWDSPDEIDFDKLPNQFVLKVNWGSGQNIIVKDKSKLDIKEAKAKLKEWLKPHSNHYYFGFEWCYKNIQPKIIAEKYIEQIDGNLLDYKIFCNNGNPSFLFVGIDRHKDLKFNFYDLDFNLLPFKQHYDVSNKKIPKPECFQEMLNVAKKLSKDFLHARIDLFLIGNKIYFGEITFYHFNGLEAFEPVEWDYKLGKMLTLPTSQNGGGGQGSVPDRIQN
;
A
#
# COMPACT_ATOMS: atom_id res chain seq x y z
N MET A 1 4.28 31.65 -34.05
CA MET A 1 3.34 30.54 -33.81
C MET A 1 2.44 31.00 -32.69
N ASN A 2 1.12 31.01 -32.88
CA ASN A 2 0.19 31.53 -31.87
C ASN A 2 0.48 30.90 -30.50
N ASN A 3 0.73 31.76 -29.50
CA ASN A 3 0.80 31.42 -28.08
C ASN A 3 -0.61 31.02 -27.60
N GLU A 4 -1.16 29.94 -28.15
CA GLU A 4 -2.43 29.41 -27.67
C GLU A 4 -2.15 28.46 -26.51
N ASN A 5 -2.80 28.74 -25.38
CA ASN A 5 -2.74 27.89 -24.20
C ASN A 5 -3.29 26.50 -24.51
N ILE A 6 -2.65 25.47 -23.95
CA ILE A 6 -3.11 24.08 -24.07
C ILE A 6 -4.36 23.91 -23.20
N LYS A 7 -5.46 23.46 -23.82
CA LYS A 7 -6.74 23.26 -23.11
C LYS A 7 -6.74 21.88 -22.45
N ILE A 8 -6.90 21.86 -21.14
CA ILE A 8 -6.93 20.64 -20.33
C ILE A 8 -8.10 20.67 -19.35
N THR A 9 -8.73 19.52 -19.13
CA THR A 9 -9.93 19.39 -18.32
C THR A 9 -9.74 18.33 -17.23
N PHE A 10 -10.21 18.65 -16.03
CA PHE A 10 -10.25 17.75 -14.88
C PHE A 10 -11.69 17.67 -14.34
N CYS A 11 -12.15 16.46 -14.01
CA CYS A 11 -13.43 16.24 -13.35
C CYS A 11 -13.21 15.76 -11.91
N PHE A 12 -13.83 16.39 -10.92
CA PHE A 12 -13.68 15.97 -9.52
C PHE A 12 -14.80 16.43 -8.58
N ASP A 13 -14.92 15.74 -7.44
CA ASP A 13 -15.88 16.03 -6.39
C ASP A 13 -15.19 16.57 -5.11
N ASN A 14 -15.96 16.71 -4.03
CA ASN A 14 -15.48 17.17 -2.73
C ASN A 14 -14.37 16.30 -2.14
N ASN A 15 -14.29 15.00 -2.49
CA ASN A 15 -13.33 14.07 -1.92
C ASN A 15 -11.93 14.22 -2.53
N LEU A 16 -11.84 14.86 -3.69
CA LEU A 16 -10.62 14.98 -4.49
C LEU A 16 -10.07 16.42 -4.57
N MET A 17 -10.64 17.38 -3.83
CA MET A 17 -10.24 18.79 -3.88
C MET A 17 -8.75 19.00 -3.56
N TYR A 18 -8.21 18.31 -2.54
CA TYR A 18 -6.81 18.47 -2.16
C TYR A 18 -5.86 17.88 -3.20
N GLN A 19 -6.24 16.75 -3.79
CA GLN A 19 -5.51 16.08 -4.84
C GLN A 19 -5.51 16.94 -6.11
N ALA A 20 -6.63 17.61 -6.43
CA ALA A 20 -6.71 18.52 -7.55
C ALA A 20 -5.68 19.66 -7.46
N CYS A 21 -5.46 20.22 -6.27
CA CYS A 21 -4.39 21.20 -6.03
C CYS A 21 -3.02 20.67 -6.45
N ILE A 22 -2.66 19.46 -6.01
CA ILE A 22 -1.35 18.86 -6.25
C ILE A 22 -1.17 18.53 -7.73
N THR A 23 -2.19 17.94 -8.34
CA THR A 23 -2.19 17.54 -9.74
C THR A 23 -2.07 18.75 -10.67
N ILE A 24 -2.88 19.80 -10.44
CA ILE A 24 -2.82 21.03 -11.23
C ILE A 24 -1.49 21.77 -10.99
N ALA A 25 -0.98 21.82 -9.75
CA ALA A 25 0.33 22.39 -9.49
C ALA A 25 1.44 21.65 -10.27
N SER A 26 1.37 20.33 -10.37
CA SER A 26 2.35 19.54 -11.13
C SER A 26 2.31 19.84 -12.63
N LEU A 27 1.11 20.01 -13.20
CA LEU A 27 0.91 20.39 -14.60
C LEU A 27 1.58 21.74 -14.91
N VAL A 28 1.23 22.74 -14.12
CA VAL A 28 1.65 24.13 -14.35
C VAL A 28 3.16 24.26 -14.11
N ASN A 29 3.70 23.59 -13.08
CA ASN A 29 5.13 23.55 -12.82
C ASN A 29 5.91 22.84 -13.95
N ALA A 30 5.35 21.79 -14.53
CA ALA A 30 5.95 21.09 -15.66
C ALA A 30 5.94 21.93 -16.94
N GLY A 31 4.85 22.66 -17.21
CA GLY A 31 4.76 23.56 -18.36
C GLY A 31 5.64 24.81 -18.23
N LYS A 32 5.69 25.43 -17.04
CA LYS A 32 6.49 26.64 -16.80
C LYS A 32 7.97 26.45 -17.17
N LYS A 33 8.54 25.28 -16.86
CA LYS A 33 9.93 24.95 -17.17
C LYS A 33 10.26 25.02 -18.66
N GLU A 34 9.25 24.87 -19.52
CA GLU A 34 9.36 24.75 -20.97
C GLU A 34 8.56 25.86 -21.70
N HIS A 35 8.17 26.92 -21.00
CA HIS A 35 7.35 28.03 -21.53
C HIS A 35 6.03 27.56 -22.17
N CYS A 36 5.37 26.59 -21.55
CA CYS A 36 4.09 26.05 -21.97
C CYS A 36 2.99 26.41 -20.95
N HIS A 37 1.91 27.02 -21.43
CA HIS A 37 0.81 27.57 -20.64
C HIS A 37 -0.50 26.85 -20.91
N TYR A 38 -1.43 26.88 -19.95
CA TYR A 38 -2.65 26.06 -19.98
C TYR A 38 -3.91 26.86 -19.72
N ASP A 39 -4.99 26.48 -20.41
CA ASP A 39 -6.36 26.83 -20.06
C ASP A 39 -6.99 25.62 -19.37
N ILE A 40 -7.13 25.71 -18.05
CA ILE A 40 -7.50 24.60 -17.17
C ILE A 40 -8.99 24.67 -16.84
N TYR A 41 -9.76 23.69 -17.29
CA TYR A 41 -11.19 23.58 -17.03
C TYR A 41 -11.44 22.57 -15.90
N CYS A 42 -11.88 23.06 -14.75
CA CYS A 42 -12.26 22.25 -13.59
C CYS A 42 -13.77 22.04 -13.58
N ILE A 43 -14.21 20.86 -14.00
CA ILE A 43 -15.60 20.43 -13.93
C ILE A 43 -15.83 19.81 -12.56
N CYS A 44 -16.70 20.42 -11.75
CA CYS A 44 -16.83 20.03 -10.35
C CYS A 44 -18.27 19.96 -9.85
N SER A 45 -18.51 19.06 -8.89
CA SER A 45 -19.79 18.91 -8.20
C SER A 45 -20.03 20.03 -7.18
N ASN A 46 -21.28 20.22 -6.74
CA ASN A 46 -21.62 21.18 -5.69
C ASN A 46 -20.74 21.00 -4.43
N GLY A 47 -20.11 22.09 -4.00
CA GLY A 47 -19.22 22.17 -2.84
C GLY A 47 -17.73 22.12 -3.20
N ALA A 48 -17.36 21.53 -4.33
CA ALA A 48 -15.96 21.33 -4.70
C ALA A 48 -15.31 22.62 -5.23
N GLU A 49 -16.13 23.59 -5.66
CA GLU A 49 -15.71 24.93 -6.06
C GLU A 49 -15.02 25.71 -4.93
N LYS A 50 -15.14 25.28 -3.67
CA LYS A 50 -14.47 25.90 -2.51
C LYS A 50 -12.95 25.96 -2.65
N ILE A 51 -12.37 25.09 -3.47
CA ILE A 51 -10.93 25.08 -3.72
C ILE A 51 -10.47 26.11 -4.77
N LYS A 52 -11.42 26.84 -5.41
CA LYS A 52 -11.15 27.79 -6.50
C LYS A 52 -10.10 28.82 -6.14
N ASP A 53 -10.29 29.55 -5.05
CA ASP A 53 -9.36 30.62 -4.66
C ASP A 53 -7.97 30.06 -4.37
N LYS A 54 -7.90 28.85 -3.80
CA LYS A 54 -6.64 28.17 -3.53
C LYS A 54 -5.92 27.77 -4.81
N LEU A 55 -6.63 27.20 -5.77
CA LEU A 55 -6.07 26.86 -7.08
C LEU A 55 -5.65 28.11 -7.87
N GLN A 56 -6.44 29.19 -7.83
CA GLN A 56 -6.05 30.47 -8.44
C GLN A 56 -4.78 31.05 -7.81
N GLY A 57 -4.64 30.95 -6.47
CA GLY A 57 -3.41 31.29 -5.76
C GLY A 57 -2.20 30.48 -6.22
N ILE A 58 -2.34 29.15 -6.31
CA ILE A 58 -1.29 28.26 -6.83
C ILE A 58 -0.91 28.65 -8.28
N LEU A 59 -1.88 28.87 -9.15
CA LEU A 59 -1.63 29.24 -10.55
C LEU A 59 -0.88 30.57 -10.65
N SER A 60 -1.42 31.64 -10.05
CA SER A 60 -0.79 32.97 -10.09
C SER A 60 0.65 32.97 -9.57
N ARG A 61 0.95 32.15 -8.57
CA ARG A 61 2.30 31.98 -8.02
C ARG A 61 3.24 31.20 -8.95
N ILE A 62 2.75 30.11 -9.55
CA ILE A 62 3.58 29.24 -10.39
C ILE A 62 3.68 29.83 -11.81
N ASP A 63 2.58 30.07 -12.50
CA ASP A 63 2.53 30.59 -13.86
C ASP A 63 1.29 31.47 -14.08
N SER A 64 1.50 32.78 -14.08
CA SER A 64 0.44 33.78 -14.29
C SER A 64 -0.11 33.83 -15.72
N SER A 65 0.48 33.09 -16.67
CA SER A 65 -0.02 33.01 -18.05
C SER A 65 -0.98 31.84 -18.27
N SER A 66 -1.09 30.92 -17.30
CA SER A 66 -2.08 29.85 -17.30
C SER A 66 -3.40 30.35 -16.68
N ASN A 67 -4.53 29.93 -17.24
CA ASN A 67 -5.86 30.28 -16.78
C ASN A 67 -6.55 29.08 -16.14
N ILE A 68 -7.47 29.34 -15.20
CA ILE A 68 -8.33 28.31 -14.61
C ILE A 68 -9.80 28.74 -14.61
N TYR A 69 -10.65 27.84 -15.07
CA TYR A 69 -12.09 28.02 -15.21
C TYR A 69 -12.82 26.95 -14.42
N PHE A 70 -13.73 27.35 -13.55
CA PHE A 70 -14.56 26.42 -12.76
C PHE A 70 -15.94 26.34 -13.38
N ILE A 71 -16.35 25.13 -13.74
CA ILE A 71 -17.67 24.85 -14.29
C ILE A 71 -18.37 23.89 -13.35
N LYS A 72 -19.48 24.35 -12.80
CA LYS A 72 -20.33 23.56 -11.93
C LYS A 72 -21.23 22.69 -12.81
N ALA A 73 -21.06 21.39 -12.74
CA ALA A 73 -21.87 20.45 -13.50
C ALA A 73 -22.82 19.69 -12.58
N GLN A 74 -24.10 19.65 -12.94
CA GLN A 74 -25.00 18.62 -12.42
C GLN A 74 -24.72 17.36 -13.21
N ASN A 75 -24.50 16.24 -12.51
CA ASN A 75 -24.26 14.99 -13.19
C ASN A 75 -25.56 14.46 -13.81
N GLU A 76 -25.78 14.74 -15.10
CA GLU A 76 -26.93 14.21 -15.85
C GLU A 76 -26.99 12.66 -15.89
N TYR A 77 -25.90 11.98 -15.49
CA TYR A 77 -25.83 10.52 -15.37
C TYR A 77 -25.91 10.04 -13.92
N ALA A 78 -26.57 10.79 -13.02
CA ALA A 78 -26.73 10.40 -11.61
C ALA A 78 -27.38 9.03 -11.38
N ASN A 79 -28.09 8.49 -12.39
CA ASN A 79 -28.68 7.14 -12.38
C ASN A 79 -27.82 6.09 -13.11
N GLY A 80 -26.57 6.41 -13.45
CA GLY A 80 -25.66 5.49 -14.12
C GLY A 80 -25.31 4.27 -13.27
N TYR A 81 -24.94 3.18 -13.92
CA TYR A 81 -24.53 1.95 -13.24
C TYR A 81 -23.27 2.18 -12.39
N GLU A 82 -23.31 1.78 -11.12
CA GLU A 82 -22.22 1.92 -10.16
C GLU A 82 -21.66 0.56 -9.75
N ILE A 83 -20.33 0.46 -9.73
CA ILE A 83 -19.62 -0.76 -9.33
C ILE A 83 -18.28 -0.39 -8.69
N ARG A 84 -17.79 -1.18 -7.72
CA ARG A 84 -16.45 -1.04 -7.13
C ARG A 84 -16.14 0.35 -6.53
N ASN A 85 -17.12 0.99 -5.89
CA ASN A 85 -17.01 2.36 -5.39
C ASN A 85 -16.73 3.41 -6.49
N ILE A 86 -16.90 3.06 -7.77
CA ILE A 86 -16.90 4.01 -8.88
C ILE A 86 -18.31 4.60 -8.93
N THR A 87 -18.43 5.87 -8.54
CA THR A 87 -19.70 6.58 -8.51
C THR A 87 -20.05 7.15 -9.88
N ALA A 88 -21.29 7.60 -10.03
CA ALA A 88 -21.75 8.28 -11.23
C ALA A 88 -20.85 9.48 -11.64
N GLY A 89 -20.08 10.07 -10.71
CA GLY A 89 -19.18 11.20 -10.99
C GLY A 89 -18.12 10.92 -12.08
N THR A 90 -17.75 9.67 -12.29
CA THR A 90 -16.81 9.27 -13.36
C THR A 90 -17.37 9.53 -14.76
N TYR A 91 -18.70 9.51 -14.93
CA TYR A 91 -19.38 9.78 -16.21
C TYR A 91 -19.34 11.27 -16.62
N LEU A 92 -18.90 12.19 -15.76
CA LEU A 92 -18.79 13.61 -16.10
C LEU A 92 -17.90 13.84 -17.34
N ARG A 93 -16.90 12.97 -17.59
CA ARG A 93 -16.06 13.08 -18.79
C ARG A 93 -16.84 12.86 -20.09
N LEU A 94 -17.94 12.11 -20.05
CA LEU A 94 -18.83 11.93 -21.20
C LEU A 94 -19.62 13.21 -21.51
N GLN A 95 -19.76 14.15 -20.58
CA GLN A 95 -20.52 15.40 -20.78
C GLN A 95 -19.69 16.57 -21.30
N LEU A 96 -18.36 16.40 -21.43
CA LEU A 96 -17.45 17.52 -21.70
C LEU A 96 -17.75 18.26 -23.00
N HIS A 97 -18.26 17.56 -24.01
CA HIS A 97 -18.62 18.15 -25.29
C HIS A 97 -19.81 19.13 -25.18
N ASN A 98 -20.73 18.90 -24.24
CA ASN A 98 -21.87 19.77 -23.93
C ASN A 98 -21.49 20.87 -22.94
N LEU A 99 -20.67 20.54 -21.93
CA LEU A 99 -20.20 21.50 -20.93
C LEU A 99 -19.22 22.53 -21.50
N LEU A 100 -18.55 22.20 -22.61
CA LEU A 100 -17.57 23.03 -23.31
C LEU A 100 -17.98 23.22 -24.79
N PRO A 101 -19.11 23.88 -25.08
CA PRO A 101 -19.70 23.90 -26.42
C PRO A 101 -18.84 24.63 -27.46
N ASN A 102 -18.03 25.60 -27.02
CA ASN A 102 -17.15 26.42 -27.86
C ASN A 102 -15.72 25.89 -27.94
N ILE A 103 -15.46 24.70 -27.40
CA ILE A 103 -14.13 24.09 -27.41
C ILE A 103 -14.18 22.87 -28.31
N ASP A 104 -13.27 22.83 -29.29
CA ASP A 104 -13.23 21.75 -30.28
C ASP A 104 -12.34 20.59 -29.81
N LYS A 105 -11.29 20.87 -29.04
CA LYS A 105 -10.31 19.88 -28.60
C LYS A 105 -9.87 20.14 -27.17
N ILE A 106 -9.73 19.08 -26.38
CA ILE A 106 -9.19 19.12 -25.03
C ILE A 106 -8.26 17.93 -24.76
N ILE A 107 -7.40 18.07 -23.76
CA ILE A 107 -6.80 16.94 -23.04
C ILE A 107 -7.64 16.72 -21.78
N TYR A 108 -8.20 15.54 -21.59
CA TYR A 108 -8.82 15.13 -20.34
C TYR A 108 -7.78 14.40 -19.47
N ALA A 109 -7.80 14.66 -18.17
CA ALA A 109 -7.01 13.92 -17.19
C ALA A 109 -7.79 13.66 -15.90
N ASP A 110 -7.61 12.47 -15.32
CA ASP A 110 -8.04 12.16 -13.96
C ASP A 110 -7.21 12.95 -12.92
N ILE A 111 -7.74 13.13 -11.71
CA ILE A 111 -7.06 13.86 -10.63
C ILE A 111 -5.92 13.04 -10.00
N ASP A 112 -5.89 11.73 -10.16
CA ASP A 112 -4.90 10.83 -9.59
C ASP A 112 -3.64 10.68 -10.48
N VAL A 113 -3.18 11.77 -11.05
CA VAL A 113 -2.03 11.82 -11.97
C VAL A 113 -0.97 12.81 -11.48
N LEU A 114 0.25 12.66 -12.00
CA LEU A 114 1.35 13.59 -11.76
C LEU A 114 2.04 13.91 -13.09
N PHE A 115 2.06 15.19 -13.44
CA PHE A 115 2.72 15.68 -14.65
C PHE A 115 4.22 15.87 -14.38
N GLN A 116 5.03 15.19 -15.19
CA GLN A 116 6.49 15.27 -15.13
C GLN A 116 7.05 16.24 -16.17
N LYS A 117 6.32 16.43 -17.27
CA LYS A 117 6.68 17.28 -18.40
C LYS A 117 5.46 18.00 -18.96
N GLU A 118 5.74 18.99 -19.81
CA GLU A 118 4.78 19.74 -20.60
C GLU A 118 3.96 18.86 -21.57
N LEU A 119 2.85 19.39 -22.10
CA LEU A 119 1.88 18.64 -22.90
C LEU A 119 1.79 19.04 -24.39
N LYS A 120 2.64 19.90 -24.91
CA LYS A 120 2.66 20.35 -26.32
C LYS A 120 2.74 19.18 -27.28
N GLY A 121 3.57 18.18 -26.99
CA GLY A 121 3.64 16.96 -27.80
C GLY A 121 2.31 16.19 -27.85
N LEU A 122 1.57 16.16 -26.74
CA LEU A 122 0.25 15.53 -26.66
C LEU A 122 -0.83 16.39 -27.34
N TRP A 123 -0.77 17.71 -27.16
CA TRP A 123 -1.67 18.68 -27.75
C TRP A 123 -1.57 18.74 -29.27
N ASN A 124 -0.38 18.57 -29.84
CA ASN A 124 -0.14 18.65 -31.29
C ASN A 124 -0.53 17.38 -32.05
N ILE A 125 -1.04 16.35 -31.36
CA ILE A 125 -1.49 15.13 -32.03
C ILE A 125 -2.69 15.46 -32.92
N ASP A 126 -2.59 15.12 -34.19
CA ASP A 126 -3.70 15.29 -35.13
C ASP A 126 -4.88 14.40 -34.73
N MET A 127 -6.04 15.02 -34.59
CA MET A 127 -7.32 14.43 -34.15
C MET A 127 -8.41 14.56 -35.23
N SER A 128 -8.08 15.01 -36.44
CA SER A 128 -9.06 15.39 -37.46
C SER A 128 -10.05 14.25 -37.78
N ASN A 129 -9.58 13.00 -37.78
CA ASN A 129 -10.38 11.82 -38.10
C ASN A 129 -10.79 10.99 -36.87
N GLU A 130 -10.43 11.43 -35.66
CA GLU A 130 -10.48 10.61 -34.46
C GLU A 130 -11.39 11.26 -33.42
N TYR A 131 -12.18 10.46 -32.69
CA TYR A 131 -12.95 10.97 -31.57
C TYR A 131 -12.05 11.18 -30.36
N ILE A 132 -11.21 10.19 -30.07
CA ILE A 132 -10.37 10.16 -28.89
C ILE A 132 -8.99 9.57 -29.18
N ALA A 133 -8.00 10.01 -28.42
CA ALA A 133 -6.68 9.38 -28.40
C ALA A 133 -6.29 9.03 -26.97
N GLY A 134 -5.82 7.79 -26.77
CA GLY A 134 -5.45 7.28 -25.45
C GLY A 134 -4.34 6.24 -25.53
N VAL A 135 -3.70 5.98 -24.40
CA VAL A 135 -2.74 4.89 -24.25
C VAL A 135 -3.50 3.58 -24.06
N LEU A 136 -3.03 2.48 -24.66
CA LEU A 136 -3.66 1.17 -24.46
C LEU A 136 -3.71 0.82 -22.97
N ALA A 137 -4.84 0.27 -22.51
CA ALA A 137 -4.96 -0.24 -21.16
C ALA A 137 -4.11 -1.51 -21.03
N CYS A 138 -2.86 -1.35 -20.56
CA CYS A 138 -1.86 -2.42 -20.54
C CYS A 138 -2.32 -3.68 -19.79
N GLY A 139 -3.09 -3.52 -18.71
CA GLY A 139 -3.68 -4.66 -17.99
C GLY A 139 -4.65 -5.46 -18.86
N ILE A 140 -5.62 -4.77 -19.46
CA ILE A 140 -6.76 -5.33 -20.19
C ILE A 140 -6.33 -5.95 -21.53
N ASN A 141 -5.39 -5.32 -22.24
CA ASN A 141 -4.95 -5.81 -23.55
C ASN A 141 -4.04 -7.05 -23.49
N GLN A 142 -3.73 -7.55 -22.28
CA GLN A 142 -3.07 -8.84 -22.09
C GLN A 142 -3.99 -9.97 -22.53
N LYS A 143 -3.44 -10.92 -23.28
CA LYS A 143 -4.21 -12.00 -23.92
C LYS A 143 -5.01 -12.78 -22.88
N THR A 144 -4.36 -13.17 -21.80
CA THR A 144 -4.99 -13.92 -20.71
C THR A 144 -6.07 -13.13 -19.98
N GLU A 145 -5.86 -11.82 -19.78
CA GLU A 145 -6.86 -10.96 -19.14
C GLU A 145 -8.05 -10.71 -20.08
N TRP A 146 -7.76 -10.48 -21.36
CA TRP A 146 -8.78 -10.28 -22.39
C TRP A 146 -9.65 -11.52 -22.56
N GLU A 147 -9.05 -12.71 -22.69
CA GLU A 147 -9.76 -13.98 -22.80
C GLU A 147 -10.64 -14.25 -21.57
N PHE A 148 -10.18 -13.86 -20.37
CA PHE A 148 -10.99 -13.92 -19.15
C PHE A 148 -12.18 -12.96 -19.23
N LEU A 149 -11.96 -11.69 -19.59
CA LEU A 149 -13.02 -10.69 -19.71
C LEU A 149 -14.04 -11.04 -20.79
N GLU A 150 -13.62 -11.58 -21.93
CA GLU A 150 -14.52 -12.09 -22.98
C GLU A 150 -15.44 -13.21 -22.48
N LYS A 151 -14.93 -14.06 -21.59
CA LYS A 151 -15.70 -15.17 -21.01
C LYS A 151 -16.73 -14.67 -19.98
N GLU A 152 -16.33 -13.73 -19.13
CA GLU A 152 -17.18 -13.21 -18.06
C GLU A 152 -18.17 -12.13 -18.53
N HIS A 153 -17.85 -11.45 -19.63
CA HIS A 153 -18.62 -10.31 -20.14
C HIS A 153 -18.78 -10.40 -21.67
N GLU A 154 -19.92 -10.87 -22.15
CA GLU A 154 -20.16 -11.13 -23.57
C GLU A 154 -19.88 -9.92 -24.49
N TYR A 155 -20.13 -8.70 -24.01
CA TYR A 155 -19.88 -7.49 -24.81
C TYR A 155 -18.38 -7.25 -25.10
N PHE A 156 -17.45 -7.83 -24.33
CA PHE A 156 -16.01 -7.76 -24.66
C PHE A 156 -15.70 -8.44 -25.99
N LYS A 157 -16.40 -9.53 -26.30
CA LYS A 157 -16.25 -10.25 -27.56
C LYS A 157 -16.91 -9.53 -28.74
N ASN A 158 -18.09 -8.96 -28.50
CA ASN A 158 -18.96 -8.48 -29.58
C ASN A 158 -18.85 -6.97 -29.85
N ARG A 159 -18.34 -6.17 -28.89
CA ARG A 159 -18.37 -4.70 -28.96
C ARG A 159 -17.02 -4.02 -28.71
N LEU A 160 -16.01 -4.77 -28.28
CA LEU A 160 -14.67 -4.26 -27.97
C LEU A 160 -13.61 -5.01 -28.79
N GLN A 161 -12.41 -4.45 -28.89
CA GLN A 161 -11.31 -5.07 -29.64
C GLN A 161 -9.98 -5.03 -28.88
N ARG A 162 -9.37 -6.20 -28.67
CA ARG A 162 -8.03 -6.33 -28.11
C ARG A 162 -7.01 -5.60 -28.98
N GLY A 163 -6.10 -4.87 -28.35
CA GLY A 163 -5.08 -4.07 -29.02
C GLY A 163 -5.56 -2.67 -29.44
N LYS A 164 -6.85 -2.35 -29.28
CA LYS A 164 -7.39 -0.99 -29.44
C LYS A 164 -7.90 -0.40 -28.13
N TYR A 165 -8.13 -1.22 -27.12
CA TYR A 165 -8.73 -0.78 -25.87
C TYR A 165 -7.80 0.18 -25.10
N ILE A 166 -8.21 1.43 -24.91
CA ILE A 166 -7.44 2.47 -24.20
C ILE A 166 -7.87 2.64 -22.75
N GLN A 167 -6.96 3.17 -21.94
CA GLN A 167 -7.23 3.59 -20.57
C GLN A 167 -7.79 5.03 -20.59
N ALA A 168 -8.92 5.27 -19.93
CA ALA A 168 -9.66 6.53 -20.05
C ALA A 168 -9.17 7.69 -19.17
N GLY A 169 -8.20 7.47 -18.29
CA GLY A 169 -7.73 8.47 -17.33
C GLY A 169 -6.86 9.56 -17.90
N ILE A 170 -6.30 9.37 -19.11
CA ILE A 170 -5.72 10.44 -19.93
C ILE A 170 -6.20 10.25 -21.36
N VAL A 171 -6.97 11.20 -21.87
CA VAL A 171 -7.58 11.10 -23.21
C VAL A 171 -7.54 12.45 -23.91
N VAL A 172 -7.03 12.51 -25.13
CA VAL A 172 -7.24 13.68 -26.00
C VAL A 172 -8.60 13.51 -26.67
N MET A 173 -9.51 14.49 -26.52
CA MET A 173 -10.87 14.39 -27.05
C MET A 173 -11.11 15.46 -28.12
N ASN A 174 -11.68 15.04 -29.25
CA ASN A 174 -12.20 15.91 -30.29
C ASN A 174 -13.68 16.18 -29.99
N LEU A 175 -13.94 17.17 -29.14
CA LEU A 175 -15.28 17.54 -28.71
C LEU A 175 -16.16 17.99 -29.87
N LYS A 176 -15.59 18.65 -30.89
CA LYS A 176 -16.33 19.06 -32.09
C LYS A 176 -16.90 17.85 -32.81
N LYS A 177 -16.07 16.86 -33.11
CA LYS A 177 -16.49 15.65 -33.81
C LYS A 177 -17.46 14.81 -32.98
N ILE A 178 -17.28 14.77 -31.65
CA ILE A 178 -18.22 14.11 -30.73
C ILE A 178 -19.61 14.75 -30.80
N ARG A 179 -19.71 16.10 -30.88
CA ARG A 179 -20.98 16.82 -31.07
C ARG A 179 -21.58 16.57 -32.44
N GLU A 180 -20.79 16.70 -33.51
CA GLU A 180 -21.23 16.53 -34.90
C GLU A 180 -21.81 15.13 -35.14
N ASP A 181 -21.15 14.11 -34.60
CA ASP A 181 -21.57 12.70 -34.76
C ASP A 181 -22.50 12.22 -33.64
N LYS A 182 -22.93 13.13 -32.74
CA LYS A 182 -23.93 12.91 -31.68
C LYS A 182 -23.69 11.66 -30.83
N LEU A 183 -22.46 11.46 -30.37
CA LEU A 183 -22.13 10.28 -29.56
C LEU A 183 -22.84 10.28 -28.19
N ASP A 184 -23.23 11.45 -27.70
CA ASP A 184 -23.94 11.64 -26.44
C ASP A 184 -25.32 10.97 -26.41
N GLU A 185 -26.01 10.94 -27.54
CA GLU A 185 -27.28 10.20 -27.70
C GLU A 185 -27.07 8.71 -27.43
N LYS A 186 -25.95 8.13 -27.87
CA LYS A 186 -25.59 6.74 -27.61
C LYS A 186 -25.19 6.54 -26.15
N TRP A 187 -24.39 7.46 -25.60
CA TRP A 187 -23.92 7.38 -24.22
C TRP A 187 -25.06 7.42 -23.21
N ARG A 188 -26.07 8.27 -23.41
CA ARG A 188 -27.26 8.36 -22.55
C ARG A 188 -27.96 7.01 -22.33
N ASN A 189 -28.00 6.16 -23.36
CA ASN A 189 -28.63 4.84 -23.26
C ASN A 189 -27.67 3.78 -22.70
N MET A 190 -26.36 4.02 -22.76
CA MET A 190 -25.33 3.06 -22.36
C MET A 190 -24.92 3.19 -20.89
N VAL A 191 -25.08 4.37 -20.27
CA VAL A 191 -24.66 4.58 -18.87
C VAL A 191 -25.43 3.74 -17.84
N THR A 192 -26.61 3.21 -18.19
CA THR A 192 -27.41 2.33 -17.32
C THR A 192 -27.04 0.85 -17.47
N GLU A 193 -26.27 0.50 -18.50
CA GLU A 193 -25.87 -0.89 -18.76
C GLU A 193 -24.75 -1.33 -17.80
N PRO A 194 -24.66 -2.62 -17.45
CA PRO A 194 -23.73 -3.14 -16.45
C PRO A 194 -22.32 -3.35 -17.03
N TYR A 195 -21.73 -2.29 -17.59
CA TYR A 195 -20.34 -2.30 -18.07
C TYR A 195 -19.36 -2.41 -16.89
N TYR A 196 -18.31 -3.19 -17.09
CA TYR A 196 -17.41 -3.61 -16.02
C TYR A 196 -16.40 -2.52 -15.64
N TYR A 197 -16.00 -1.72 -16.62
CA TYR A 197 -15.22 -0.49 -16.47
C TYR A 197 -16.03 0.76 -16.82
N VAL A 198 -17.36 0.68 -16.75
CA VAL A 198 -18.29 1.82 -16.81
C VAL A 198 -18.04 2.76 -18.02
N ASP A 199 -17.79 4.04 -17.80
CA ASP A 199 -17.54 5.05 -18.84
C ASP A 199 -16.35 4.71 -19.77
N GLN A 200 -15.31 4.03 -19.24
CA GLN A 200 -14.18 3.60 -20.04
C GLN A 200 -14.61 2.56 -21.09
N ASP A 201 -15.50 1.63 -20.75
CA ASP A 201 -16.06 0.69 -21.73
C ASP A 201 -16.92 1.44 -22.76
N ILE A 202 -17.75 2.39 -22.31
CA ILE A 202 -18.60 3.20 -23.21
C ILE A 202 -17.74 3.93 -24.25
N LEU A 203 -16.66 4.58 -23.84
CA LEU A 203 -15.72 5.24 -24.75
C LEU A 203 -15.07 4.23 -25.72
N ASN A 204 -14.59 3.10 -25.21
CA ASN A 204 -13.94 2.09 -26.06
C ASN A 204 -14.90 1.41 -27.04
N ILE A 205 -16.17 1.24 -26.69
CA ILE A 205 -17.21 0.70 -27.56
C ILE A 205 -17.58 1.71 -28.65
N THR A 206 -17.93 2.93 -28.24
CA THR A 206 -18.51 3.92 -29.15
C THR A 206 -17.48 4.59 -30.05
N CYS A 207 -16.22 4.67 -29.60
CA CYS A 207 -15.13 5.26 -30.37
C CYS A 207 -14.26 4.23 -31.09
N LEU A 208 -14.56 2.92 -31.03
CA LEU A 208 -13.65 1.83 -31.43
C LEU A 208 -12.90 2.02 -32.77
N ASN A 209 -13.58 2.57 -33.78
CA ASN A 209 -13.03 2.77 -35.12
C ASN A 209 -12.34 4.14 -35.33
N HIS A 210 -12.36 4.98 -34.31
CA HIS A 210 -11.85 6.35 -34.29
C HIS A 210 -11.06 6.63 -32.98
N ILE A 211 -10.32 5.62 -32.51
CA ILE A 211 -9.38 5.70 -31.40
C ILE A 211 -7.96 5.77 -31.97
N LYS A 212 -7.24 6.83 -31.63
CA LYS A 212 -5.81 6.95 -31.89
C LYS A 212 -4.97 6.48 -30.71
N THR A 213 -4.13 5.48 -30.94
CA THR A 213 -3.24 4.97 -29.88
C THR A 213 -2.09 5.94 -29.60
N LEU A 214 -1.90 6.27 -28.33
CA LEU A 214 -0.85 7.15 -27.85
C LEU A 214 0.37 6.37 -27.34
N PRO A 215 1.59 6.96 -27.43
CA PRO A 215 2.77 6.44 -26.73
C PRO A 215 2.55 6.32 -25.21
N VAL A 216 3.04 5.22 -24.61
CA VAL A 216 2.80 4.92 -23.18
C VAL A 216 3.29 6.01 -22.22
N LYS A 217 4.25 6.85 -22.63
CA LYS A 217 4.76 7.97 -21.83
C LYS A 217 3.68 8.97 -21.39
N TYR A 218 2.56 9.04 -22.11
CA TYR A 218 1.46 9.95 -21.80
C TYR A 218 0.45 9.42 -20.78
N ASN A 219 0.54 8.16 -20.36
CA ASN A 219 -0.35 7.59 -19.34
C ASN A 219 0.36 6.40 -18.67
N MET A 220 1.52 6.66 -18.07
CA MET A 220 2.36 5.63 -17.48
C MET A 220 1.82 5.29 -16.08
N SER A 221 1.37 4.06 -15.87
CA SER A 221 0.84 3.64 -14.56
C SER A 221 1.84 2.74 -13.81
N PRO A 222 1.83 2.75 -12.46
CA PRO A 222 2.54 1.75 -11.64
C PRO A 222 2.22 0.29 -12.02
N SER A 223 1.09 0.06 -12.71
CA SER A 223 0.70 -1.24 -13.25
C SER A 223 1.55 -1.72 -14.44
N TYR A 224 2.36 -0.86 -15.07
CA TYR A 224 3.27 -1.18 -16.18
C TYR A 224 4.52 -1.91 -15.67
N THR A 225 4.33 -3.13 -15.18
CA THR A 225 5.44 -3.99 -14.78
C THR A 225 6.27 -4.42 -15.99
N LYS A 226 7.53 -4.78 -15.77
CA LYS A 226 8.42 -5.29 -16.82
C LYS A 226 7.78 -6.41 -17.66
N GLN A 227 7.06 -7.33 -17.02
CA GLN A 227 6.40 -8.44 -17.72
C GLN A 227 5.28 -7.94 -18.65
N LYS A 228 4.44 -7.01 -18.19
CA LYS A 228 3.37 -6.46 -19.03
C LYS A 228 3.92 -5.60 -20.16
N CYS A 229 5.00 -4.86 -19.91
CA CYS A 229 5.73 -4.12 -20.94
C CYS A 229 6.36 -5.06 -21.99
N GLU A 230 6.96 -6.18 -21.57
CA GLU A 230 7.47 -7.20 -22.49
C GLU A 230 6.34 -7.77 -23.35
N TYR A 231 5.18 -8.06 -22.74
CA TYR A 231 4.00 -8.54 -23.46
C TYR A 231 3.53 -7.56 -24.55
N LEU A 232 3.43 -6.25 -24.23
CA LEU A 232 3.05 -5.22 -25.21
C LEU A 232 3.99 -5.19 -26.42
N ILE A 233 5.27 -5.51 -26.22
CA ILE A 233 6.27 -5.58 -27.28
C ILE A 233 6.14 -6.87 -28.09
N THR A 234 6.06 -8.02 -27.41
CA THR A 234 6.04 -9.33 -28.07
C THR A 234 4.78 -9.55 -28.91
N GLU A 235 3.67 -8.93 -28.52
CA GLU A 235 2.39 -9.00 -29.23
C GLU A 235 2.23 -7.90 -30.28
N GLY A 236 3.27 -7.08 -30.50
CA GLY A 236 3.25 -6.02 -31.51
C GLY A 236 2.33 -4.85 -31.20
N LEU A 237 1.86 -4.70 -29.96
CA LEU A 237 0.98 -3.59 -29.54
C LEU A 237 1.74 -2.27 -29.39
N TYR A 238 3.01 -2.33 -28.98
CA TYR A 238 3.92 -1.20 -28.99
C TYR A 238 5.31 -1.62 -29.45
N SER A 239 6.03 -0.69 -30.08
CA SER A 239 7.46 -0.90 -30.33
C SER A 239 8.23 -0.84 -29.01
N LYS A 240 9.34 -1.59 -28.96
CA LYS A 240 10.26 -1.57 -27.81
C LYS A 240 10.73 -0.16 -27.48
N GLN A 241 11.01 0.65 -28.49
CA GLN A 241 11.46 2.03 -28.31
C GLN A 241 10.41 2.89 -27.59
N VAL A 242 9.14 2.77 -27.96
CA VAL A 242 8.03 3.52 -27.34
C VAL A 242 7.87 3.15 -25.85
N ILE A 243 7.99 1.86 -25.53
CA ILE A 243 7.95 1.38 -24.14
C ILE A 243 9.15 1.88 -23.33
N GLU A 244 10.36 1.73 -23.86
CA GLU A 244 11.59 2.16 -23.18
C GLU A 244 11.62 3.67 -22.95
N GLU A 245 11.14 4.47 -23.91
CA GLU A 245 11.00 5.92 -23.75
C GLU A 245 10.06 6.27 -22.60
N GLY A 246 8.88 5.65 -22.56
CA GLY A 246 7.89 5.92 -21.50
C GLY A 246 8.34 5.49 -20.11
N LEU A 247 9.03 4.36 -19.98
CA LEU A 247 9.57 3.91 -18.69
C LEU A 247 10.71 4.80 -18.20
N LYS A 248 11.56 5.29 -19.12
CA LYS A 248 12.70 6.14 -18.78
C LYS A 248 12.28 7.58 -18.47
N SER A 249 11.30 8.09 -19.20
CA SER A 249 10.94 9.51 -19.17
C SER A 249 9.44 9.70 -19.38
N PRO A 250 8.61 9.29 -18.40
CA PRO A 250 7.18 9.50 -18.48
C PRO A 250 6.88 11.00 -18.55
N VAL A 251 5.87 11.38 -19.34
CA VAL A 251 5.29 12.73 -19.37
C VAL A 251 4.23 12.84 -18.28
N ILE A 252 3.40 11.80 -18.13
CA ILE A 252 2.35 11.72 -17.11
C ILE A 252 2.46 10.36 -16.41
N ILE A 253 2.48 10.39 -15.08
CA ILE A 253 2.36 9.20 -14.23
C ILE A 253 0.93 9.14 -13.71
N HIS A 254 0.24 8.03 -13.93
CA HIS A 254 -1.15 7.84 -13.55
C HIS A 254 -1.29 6.76 -12.46
N TYR A 255 -1.73 7.17 -11.28
CA TYR A 255 -1.92 6.31 -10.10
C TYR A 255 -3.28 5.59 -10.12
N ALA A 256 -3.56 4.92 -11.24
CA ALA A 256 -4.71 4.04 -11.39
C ALA A 256 -4.61 2.88 -10.40
N GLY A 257 -5.54 2.81 -9.44
CA GLY A 257 -5.51 1.86 -8.31
C GLY A 257 -5.12 2.51 -6.99
N GLU A 258 -4.18 1.91 -6.27
CA GLU A 258 -3.71 2.38 -4.96
C GLU A 258 -3.12 3.79 -5.07
N LYS A 259 -3.46 4.67 -4.12
CA LYS A 259 -3.20 6.11 -4.23
C LYS A 259 -1.95 6.55 -3.49
N PRO A 260 -1.11 7.44 -4.06
CA PRO A 260 0.16 7.83 -3.47
C PRO A 260 -0.02 8.68 -2.19
N TRP A 261 -1.16 9.35 -2.04
CA TRP A 261 -1.51 10.10 -0.84
C TRP A 261 -2.07 9.24 0.28
N ASP A 262 -2.46 7.99 0.01
CA ASP A 262 -2.91 7.03 1.04
C ASP A 262 -1.79 6.03 1.37
N ASN A 263 -1.02 5.61 0.35
CA ASN A 263 0.19 4.81 0.50
C ASN A 263 1.33 5.36 -0.40
N PRO A 264 2.27 6.14 0.13
CA PRO A 264 3.40 6.67 -0.64
C PRO A 264 4.41 5.59 -1.11
N ASN A 265 4.27 4.35 -0.64
CA ASN A 265 5.18 3.24 -0.95
C ASN A 265 4.83 2.48 -2.23
N ILE A 266 3.71 2.81 -2.87
CA ILE A 266 3.39 2.26 -4.18
C ILE A 266 4.46 2.63 -5.21
N MET A 267 4.57 1.83 -6.28
CA MET A 267 5.47 2.16 -7.38
C MET A 267 5.11 3.55 -7.94
N GLY A 268 6.10 4.43 -8.08
CA GLY A 268 5.88 5.84 -8.46
C GLY A 268 5.39 6.77 -7.32
N GLY A 269 4.98 6.25 -6.16
CA GLY A 269 4.44 7.05 -5.05
C GLY A 269 5.47 8.01 -4.43
N LYS A 270 6.74 7.59 -4.39
CA LYS A 270 7.84 8.48 -3.98
C LYS A 270 8.02 9.69 -4.89
N VAL A 271 7.77 9.53 -6.20
CA VAL A 271 7.87 10.65 -7.16
C VAL A 271 6.81 11.71 -6.84
N TRP A 272 5.60 11.26 -6.52
CA TRP A 272 4.51 12.12 -6.07
C TRP A 272 4.83 12.82 -4.75
N LEU A 273 5.28 12.06 -3.75
CA LEU A 273 5.60 12.63 -2.43
C LEU A 273 6.77 13.64 -2.51
N ASN A 274 7.79 13.36 -3.34
CA ASN A 274 8.89 14.30 -3.57
C ASN A 274 8.39 15.61 -4.20
N PHE A 275 7.44 15.53 -5.13
CA PHE A 275 6.84 16.73 -5.72
C PHE A 275 6.06 17.53 -4.67
N VAL A 276 5.22 16.88 -3.86
CA VAL A 276 4.48 17.54 -2.78
C VAL A 276 5.41 18.20 -1.78
N ASN A 277 6.47 17.51 -1.36
CA ASN A 277 7.44 18.05 -0.40
C ASN A 277 8.35 19.13 -0.99
N SER A 278 8.37 19.32 -2.31
CA SER A 278 9.18 20.36 -2.95
C SER A 278 8.61 21.76 -2.78
N ASP A 279 7.35 21.88 -2.34
CA ASP A 279 6.65 23.14 -2.15
C ASP A 279 5.94 23.17 -0.80
N LYS A 280 6.22 24.19 0.02
CA LYS A 280 5.68 24.30 1.38
C LYS A 280 4.16 24.37 1.42
N GLU A 281 3.55 25.07 0.47
CA GLU A 281 2.09 25.20 0.37
C GLU A 281 1.44 23.88 -0.04
N LEU A 282 2.03 23.18 -1.01
CA LEU A 282 1.56 21.85 -1.41
C LEU A 282 1.69 20.83 -0.27
N LYS A 283 2.80 20.89 0.48
CA LYS A 283 2.97 20.06 1.68
C LYS A 283 1.90 20.36 2.72
N GLU A 284 1.58 21.62 2.97
CA GLU A 284 0.53 21.99 3.93
C GLU A 284 -0.86 21.51 3.47
N ILE A 285 -1.17 21.62 2.19
CA ILE A 285 -2.40 21.05 1.58
C ILE A 285 -2.48 19.55 1.86
N TYR A 286 -1.39 18.83 1.64
CA TYR A 286 -1.31 17.39 1.88
C TYR A 286 -1.43 17.03 3.37
N ASP A 287 -0.71 17.73 4.24
CA ASP A 287 -0.79 17.53 5.69
C ASP A 287 -2.23 17.77 6.21
N ASN A 288 -2.93 18.77 5.65
CA ASN A 288 -4.32 19.08 6.01
C ASN A 288 -5.31 18.04 5.45
N TYR A 289 -5.09 17.52 4.24
CA TYR A 289 -5.86 16.39 3.72
C TYR A 289 -5.81 15.20 4.69
N PHE A 290 -4.61 14.83 5.15
CA PHE A 290 -4.46 13.74 6.12
C PHE A 290 -5.19 14.01 7.44
N LYS A 291 -5.08 15.23 7.97
CA LYS A 291 -5.82 15.62 9.19
C LYS A 291 -7.34 15.52 9.00
N SER A 292 -7.85 15.88 7.81
CA SER A 292 -9.30 15.91 7.52
C SER A 292 -9.95 14.53 7.39
N LYS A 293 -9.19 13.50 7.00
CA LYS A 293 -9.73 12.14 6.80
C LYS A 293 -10.08 11.37 8.08
N GLY A 294 -9.90 11.96 9.28
CA GLY A 294 -10.23 11.32 10.56
C GLY A 294 -9.54 9.98 10.81
N ASN A 295 -8.58 9.61 9.96
CA ASN A 295 -7.94 8.30 9.94
C ASN A 295 -6.71 8.31 10.83
N ASN A 296 -6.96 8.05 12.10
CA ASN A 296 -6.02 7.47 13.06
C ASN A 296 -5.64 6.02 12.71
N LYS A 297 -5.34 5.73 11.44
CA LYS A 297 -4.80 4.44 11.01
C LYS A 297 -3.34 4.65 10.60
N LEU A 298 -2.48 4.71 11.61
CA LEU A 298 -1.06 4.45 11.45
C LEU A 298 -0.84 3.01 11.00
N HIS A 299 -0.69 2.80 9.69
CA HIS A 299 -0.12 1.56 9.15
C HIS A 299 0.92 1.81 8.04
N ALA A 300 1.43 3.04 7.89
CA ALA A 300 2.33 3.39 6.81
C ALA A 300 3.66 4.03 7.28
N PRO A 301 4.46 3.35 8.11
CA PRO A 301 5.90 3.61 7.94
C PRO A 301 6.83 2.40 7.75
N LEU A 302 6.43 1.12 7.99
CA LEU A 302 7.38 -0.03 7.90
C LEU A 302 7.89 -0.30 6.47
N ILE A 303 7.02 -0.08 5.48
CA ILE A 303 7.37 -0.24 4.08
C ILE A 303 8.28 0.91 3.61
N GLN A 304 8.18 2.09 4.25
CA GLN A 304 8.84 3.31 3.79
C GLN A 304 10.35 3.33 4.15
N LYS A 305 10.73 2.75 5.29
CA LYS A 305 12.14 2.62 5.73
C LYS A 305 12.91 1.54 4.93
N ILE A 306 12.26 0.42 4.57
CA ILE A 306 12.84 -0.64 3.70
C ILE A 306 13.19 -0.12 2.29
N PHE A 307 12.48 0.91 1.79
CA PHE A 307 12.72 1.44 0.44
C PHE A 307 13.52 2.74 0.40
N SER A 308 13.76 3.43 1.53
CA SER A 308 14.46 4.73 1.54
C SER A 308 15.98 4.65 1.41
N ILE A 309 16.59 3.45 1.46
CA ILE A 309 18.05 3.27 1.37
C ILE A 309 18.54 3.00 -0.08
N LYS A 310 17.65 2.98 -1.09
CA LYS A 310 18.03 2.78 -2.51
C LYS A 310 18.69 3.96 -3.23
N ASN A 311 19.19 4.97 -2.52
CA ASN A 311 20.00 6.05 -3.07
C ASN A 311 21.45 6.01 -2.59
N GLN A 312 22.00 4.82 -2.36
CA GLN A 312 23.45 4.62 -2.42
C GLN A 312 23.80 3.57 -3.48
N THR A 313 24.62 4.04 -4.40
CA THR A 313 25.11 3.39 -5.61
C THR A 313 25.79 2.06 -5.34
N HIS A 314 25.21 0.94 -5.77
CA HIS A 314 25.97 -0.28 -6.06
C HIS A 314 25.75 -0.70 -7.52
N LYS A 315 26.78 -0.40 -8.34
CA LYS A 315 26.94 -0.84 -9.73
C LYS A 315 26.91 -2.37 -9.79
N PHE A 316 25.76 -2.97 -10.07
CA PHE A 316 25.71 -4.36 -10.54
C PHE A 316 24.69 -4.50 -11.65
N LYS A 317 25.18 -4.70 -12.90
CA LYS A 317 24.51 -5.55 -13.88
C LYS A 317 25.50 -5.99 -14.97
N LYS A 318 25.98 -7.24 -14.83
CA LYS A 318 26.58 -8.03 -15.91
C LYS A 318 25.45 -8.51 -16.83
N TYR A 319 25.41 -8.01 -18.06
CA TYR A 319 24.50 -8.48 -19.11
C TYR A 319 25.08 -9.75 -19.75
N LYS A 320 24.23 -10.71 -20.12
CA LYS A 320 24.64 -11.77 -21.06
C LYS A 320 24.30 -11.28 -22.47
N VAL A 321 25.29 -11.21 -23.34
CA VAL A 321 25.10 -10.99 -24.78
C VAL A 321 24.99 -12.37 -25.41
N ILE A 322 23.86 -12.67 -26.03
CA ILE A 322 23.72 -13.84 -26.89
C ILE A 322 23.55 -13.37 -28.33
N THR A 323 24.15 -14.10 -29.26
CA THR A 323 24.02 -13.84 -30.68
C THR A 323 23.04 -14.84 -31.27
N ILE A 324 21.94 -14.33 -31.83
CA ILE A 324 20.97 -15.13 -32.57
C ILE A 324 20.87 -14.50 -33.97
N ALA A 325 21.08 -15.28 -35.03
CA ALA A 325 21.03 -14.81 -36.41
C ALA A 325 21.84 -13.52 -36.66
N GLY A 326 23.06 -13.42 -36.10
CA GLY A 326 23.93 -12.24 -36.25
C GLY A 326 23.63 -11.04 -35.35
N LEU A 327 22.50 -11.02 -34.62
CA LEU A 327 22.11 -9.94 -33.70
C LEU A 327 22.60 -10.19 -32.27
N LYS A 328 23.31 -9.21 -31.68
CA LYS A 328 23.77 -9.22 -30.28
C LYS A 328 22.66 -8.74 -29.33
N ILE A 329 22.01 -9.67 -28.63
CA ILE A 329 20.90 -9.40 -27.71
C ILE A 329 21.43 -9.28 -26.27
N LYS A 330 21.22 -8.13 -25.61
CA LYS A 330 21.54 -7.92 -24.19
C LYS A 330 20.34 -8.34 -23.33
N ILE A 331 20.43 -9.51 -22.69
CA ILE A 331 19.38 -9.98 -21.77
C ILE A 331 19.65 -9.48 -20.36
N HIS A 332 18.65 -8.82 -19.78
CA HIS A 332 18.68 -8.41 -18.38
C HIS A 332 18.45 -9.64 -17.50
N LYS A 333 19.54 -10.20 -16.95
CA LYS A 333 19.46 -11.30 -16.00
C LYS A 333 18.70 -10.80 -14.77
N LYS A 334 17.52 -11.36 -14.45
CA LYS A 334 16.87 -11.15 -13.15
C LYS A 334 17.95 -11.34 -12.08
N SER A 335 18.06 -10.40 -11.14
CA SER A 335 19.01 -10.52 -10.05
C SER A 335 18.70 -11.81 -9.27
N LYS A 336 19.70 -12.34 -8.56
CA LYS A 336 19.47 -13.51 -7.70
C LYS A 336 18.26 -13.25 -6.77
N LEU A 337 18.18 -12.05 -6.18
CA LEU A 337 17.09 -11.65 -5.29
C LEU A 337 15.71 -11.68 -5.95
N GLU A 338 15.57 -11.12 -7.16
CA GLU A 338 14.27 -11.09 -7.88
C GLU A 338 13.76 -12.50 -8.21
N LYS A 339 14.67 -13.42 -8.56
CA LYS A 339 14.31 -14.82 -8.82
C LYS A 339 13.85 -15.54 -7.55
N LEU A 340 14.51 -15.26 -6.43
CA LEU A 340 14.21 -15.89 -5.15
C LEU A 340 12.92 -15.34 -4.53
N LEU A 341 12.68 -14.02 -4.60
CA LEU A 341 11.44 -13.41 -4.12
C LEU A 341 10.19 -13.93 -4.84
N ALA A 342 10.29 -14.19 -6.15
CA ALA A 342 9.20 -14.80 -6.92
C ALA A 342 8.87 -16.25 -6.45
N ARG A 343 9.83 -16.91 -5.80
CA ARG A 343 9.71 -18.25 -5.24
C ARG A 343 9.54 -18.23 -3.71
N LYS A 344 9.22 -17.10 -3.09
CA LYS A 344 9.12 -17.03 -1.61
C LYS A 344 8.01 -17.93 -1.03
N TYR A 345 7.01 -18.30 -1.84
CA TYR A 345 5.96 -19.25 -1.49
C TYR A 345 6.34 -20.71 -1.78
N ASP A 346 7.51 -20.95 -2.38
CA ASP A 346 8.03 -22.30 -2.63
C ASP A 346 8.44 -22.93 -1.30
N PRO A 347 7.78 -24.02 -0.86
CA PRO A 347 8.13 -24.69 0.40
C PRO A 347 9.57 -25.25 0.39
N ASN A 348 10.15 -25.46 -0.80
CA ASN A 348 11.48 -26.02 -1.00
C ASN A 348 12.57 -24.95 -1.13
N LEU A 349 12.28 -23.68 -0.81
CA LEU A 349 13.29 -22.63 -0.83
C LEU A 349 14.39 -22.94 0.21
N SER A 350 15.64 -23.01 -0.27
CA SER A 350 16.79 -23.40 0.56
C SER A 350 17.06 -22.38 1.67
N LEU A 351 17.75 -22.83 2.73
CA LEU A 351 18.16 -21.95 3.84
C LEU A 351 19.06 -20.81 3.35
N ASP A 352 19.99 -21.09 2.43
CA ASP A 352 20.86 -20.09 1.82
C ASP A 352 20.09 -19.04 1.01
N ASP A 353 19.04 -19.47 0.30
CA ASP A 353 18.19 -18.56 -0.45
C ASP A 353 17.36 -17.67 0.48
N LYS A 354 16.84 -18.22 1.59
CA LYS A 354 16.13 -17.45 2.64
C LYS A 354 17.08 -16.46 3.30
N LYS A 355 18.27 -16.91 3.70
CA LYS A 355 19.33 -16.06 4.28
C LYS A 355 19.67 -14.92 3.32
N TYR A 356 19.87 -15.21 2.04
CA TYR A 356 20.14 -14.20 1.03
C TYR A 356 19.03 -13.16 0.89
N ILE A 357 17.74 -13.57 0.92
CA ILE A 357 16.61 -12.62 0.90
C ILE A 357 16.62 -11.75 2.15
N ILE A 358 16.77 -12.37 3.33
CA ILE A 358 16.77 -11.68 4.63
C ILE A 358 17.89 -10.65 4.72
N GLU A 359 19.12 -11.01 4.32
CA GLU A 359 20.27 -10.09 4.32
C GLU A 359 20.01 -8.86 3.45
N HIS A 360 19.39 -9.05 2.28
CA HIS A 360 19.03 -7.94 1.39
C HIS A 360 17.90 -7.09 1.98
N GLN A 361 16.86 -7.70 2.54
CA GLN A 361 15.78 -6.94 3.18
C GLN A 361 16.31 -6.11 4.35
N PHE A 362 17.19 -6.70 5.17
CA PHE A 362 17.85 -6.03 6.28
C PHE A 362 18.69 -4.84 5.84
N GLU A 363 19.61 -5.04 4.90
CA GLU A 363 20.52 -3.98 4.45
C GLU A 363 19.75 -2.76 3.92
N GLN A 364 18.64 -3.01 3.23
CA GLN A 364 17.78 -1.96 2.69
C GLN A 364 16.93 -1.25 3.75
N ALA A 365 16.64 -1.90 4.87
CA ALA A 365 15.79 -1.34 5.93
C ALA A 365 16.58 -0.64 7.04
N VAL A 366 17.67 -1.28 7.46
CA VAL A 366 18.46 -0.86 8.62
C VAL A 366 19.66 -0.01 8.19
N GLY A 367 20.17 -0.20 6.97
CA GLY A 367 21.21 0.65 6.38
C GLY A 367 22.63 0.10 6.47
N TYR A 368 22.82 -1.15 6.90
CA TYR A 368 24.09 -1.85 6.84
C TYR A 368 23.88 -3.34 6.53
N LYS A 369 24.88 -3.99 5.92
CA LYS A 369 24.82 -5.42 5.65
C LYS A 369 24.93 -6.20 6.98
N PRO A 370 23.99 -7.11 7.29
CA PRO A 370 24.05 -7.85 8.54
C PRO A 370 25.13 -8.93 8.50
N ASN A 371 25.76 -9.21 9.64
CA ASN A 371 26.57 -10.41 9.81
C ASN A 371 25.74 -11.50 10.50
N ILE A 372 24.99 -12.27 9.70
CA ILE A 372 24.14 -13.34 10.22
C ILE A 372 24.95 -14.49 10.84
N ASP A 373 26.19 -14.73 10.40
CA ASP A 373 27.03 -15.81 10.96
C ASP A 373 27.64 -15.43 12.32
N ASN A 374 27.70 -14.13 12.63
CA ASN A 374 28.14 -13.61 13.92
C ASN A 374 27.36 -12.34 14.29
N PRO A 375 26.06 -12.47 14.63
CA PRO A 375 25.17 -11.34 14.82
C PRO A 375 25.46 -10.64 16.15
N LYS A 376 25.64 -9.32 16.11
CA LYS A 376 26.01 -8.50 17.27
C LYS A 376 24.88 -7.57 17.71
N SER A 377 24.20 -6.96 16.75
CA SER A 377 23.08 -6.04 17.04
C SER A 377 21.78 -6.80 17.33
N PHE A 378 20.82 -6.12 17.94
CA PHE A 378 19.51 -6.68 18.23
C PHE A 378 18.80 -7.09 16.94
N ASN A 379 18.79 -6.19 15.93
CA ASN A 379 18.18 -6.48 14.64
C ASN A 379 18.86 -7.65 13.92
N GLU A 380 20.19 -7.77 13.94
CA GLU A 380 20.90 -8.93 13.35
C GLU A 380 20.49 -10.25 14.03
N LYS A 381 20.38 -10.24 15.36
CA LYS A 381 19.94 -11.41 16.13
C LYS A 381 18.49 -11.79 15.83
N MET A 382 17.61 -10.83 15.56
CA MET A 382 16.25 -11.12 15.08
C MET A 382 16.27 -11.88 13.74
N GLN A 383 17.13 -11.47 12.81
CA GLN A 383 17.28 -12.16 11.52
C GLN A 383 17.84 -13.58 11.69
N TRP A 384 18.80 -13.76 12.61
CA TRP A 384 19.31 -15.09 12.96
C TRP A 384 18.19 -15.99 13.50
N LEU A 385 17.37 -15.49 14.44
CA LEU A 385 16.28 -16.27 15.03
C LEU A 385 15.27 -16.75 13.98
N LYS A 386 14.97 -15.95 12.94
CA LYS A 386 14.06 -16.40 11.87
C LYS A 386 14.59 -17.57 11.06
N LEU A 387 15.92 -17.65 10.89
CA LEU A 387 16.58 -18.66 10.07
C LEU A 387 16.82 -19.95 10.84
N TYR A 388 17.11 -19.84 12.14
CA TYR A 388 17.69 -20.93 12.92
C TYR A 388 16.91 -21.30 14.19
N ASN A 389 15.91 -20.53 14.60
CA ASN A 389 15.04 -20.89 15.72
C ASN A 389 13.71 -21.41 15.19
N ASP A 390 13.61 -22.73 15.11
CA ASP A 390 12.46 -23.42 14.56
C ASP A 390 11.52 -24.05 15.60
N ASP A 391 11.68 -23.69 16.88
CA ASP A 391 10.90 -24.25 17.98
C ASP A 391 9.38 -24.17 17.72
N PRO A 392 8.67 -25.32 17.69
CA PRO A 392 7.22 -25.37 17.52
C PRO A 392 6.44 -24.55 18.54
N LEU A 393 6.98 -24.31 19.74
CA LEU A 393 6.35 -23.48 20.77
C LEU A 393 6.16 -22.03 20.28
N LEU A 394 7.07 -21.52 19.43
CA LEU A 394 6.90 -20.20 18.81
C LEU A 394 5.62 -20.14 17.97
N THR A 395 5.32 -21.23 17.24
CA THR A 395 4.11 -21.32 16.41
C THR A 395 2.87 -21.34 17.30
N LYS A 396 2.86 -22.18 18.34
CA LYS A 396 1.76 -22.24 19.31
C LYS A 396 1.48 -20.87 19.94
N CYS A 397 2.53 -20.13 20.29
CA CYS A 397 2.42 -18.86 21.00
C CYS A 397 2.17 -17.64 20.10
N ALA A 398 2.46 -17.72 18.79
CA ALA A 398 2.06 -16.70 17.82
C ALA A 398 0.62 -16.88 17.30
N ASP A 399 0.09 -18.11 17.36
CA ASP A 399 -1.31 -18.42 17.07
C ASP A 399 -2.23 -17.83 18.15
N LYS A 400 -3.04 -16.83 17.76
CA LYS A 400 -3.95 -16.12 18.69
C LYS A 400 -4.99 -17.01 19.37
N TYR A 401 -5.25 -18.20 18.82
CA TYR A 401 -6.12 -19.18 19.45
C TYR A 401 -5.33 -20.11 20.37
N LEU A 402 -4.28 -20.77 19.87
CA LEU A 402 -3.54 -21.79 20.63
C LEU A 402 -2.67 -21.21 21.76
N VAL A 403 -2.27 -19.94 21.67
CA VAL A 403 -1.53 -19.25 22.75
C VAL A 403 -2.32 -19.17 24.04
N ARG A 404 -3.65 -19.21 23.96
CA ARG A 404 -4.55 -19.09 25.13
C ARG A 404 -4.29 -20.20 26.16
N GLU A 405 -4.08 -21.43 25.69
CA GLU A 405 -3.72 -22.55 26.57
C GLU A 405 -2.37 -22.34 27.26
N TYR A 406 -1.39 -21.79 26.53
CA TYR A 406 -0.08 -21.46 27.11
C TYR A 406 -0.19 -20.36 28.19
N VAL A 407 -0.98 -19.32 27.93
CA VAL A 407 -1.22 -18.24 28.89
C VAL A 407 -1.95 -18.76 30.14
N LYS A 408 -3.00 -19.56 29.94
CA LYS A 408 -3.76 -20.19 31.03
C LYS A 408 -2.86 -21.03 31.94
N GLU A 409 -1.98 -21.84 31.36
CA GLU A 409 -1.03 -22.66 32.10
C GLU A 409 0.01 -21.82 32.88
N LYS A 410 0.55 -20.77 32.26
CA LYS A 410 1.69 -20.02 32.82
C LYS A 410 1.29 -18.95 33.83
N ILE A 411 0.20 -18.24 33.57
CA ILE A 411 -0.21 -17.07 34.37
C ILE A 411 -1.66 -17.10 34.82
N GLY A 412 -2.50 -17.97 34.26
CA GLY A 412 -3.92 -18.06 34.61
C GLY A 412 -4.85 -17.50 33.53
N GLU A 413 -6.11 -17.97 33.54
CA GLU A 413 -7.14 -17.62 32.57
C GLU A 413 -7.69 -16.19 32.78
N GLU A 414 -7.55 -15.63 33.97
CA GLU A 414 -8.03 -14.30 34.34
C GLU A 414 -7.39 -13.15 33.56
N TYR A 415 -6.21 -13.40 32.97
CA TYR A 415 -5.47 -12.48 32.10
C TYR A 415 -5.94 -12.55 30.64
N LEU A 416 -6.72 -13.57 30.24
CA LEU A 416 -7.21 -13.69 28.88
C LEU A 416 -8.46 -12.84 28.64
N ILE A 417 -8.54 -12.25 27.45
CA ILE A 417 -9.80 -11.69 26.95
C ILE A 417 -10.77 -12.85 26.70
N PRO A 418 -12.04 -12.77 27.12
CA PRO A 418 -13.02 -13.83 26.87
C PRO A 418 -13.16 -14.16 25.39
N LEU A 419 -13.05 -15.44 25.05
CA LEU A 419 -13.28 -15.96 23.70
C LEU A 419 -14.78 -16.20 23.53
N LEU A 420 -15.35 -15.66 22.45
CA LEU A 420 -16.76 -15.79 22.11
C LEU A 420 -17.01 -16.92 21.09
N GLY A 421 -16.01 -17.27 20.30
CA GLY A 421 -16.09 -18.39 19.37
C GLY A 421 -14.84 -18.57 18.53
N VAL A 422 -14.76 -19.73 17.88
CA VAL A 422 -13.70 -20.14 16.96
C VAL A 422 -14.31 -20.94 15.82
N TRP A 423 -13.88 -20.66 14.58
CA TRP A 423 -14.42 -21.28 13.37
C TRP A 423 -13.34 -21.52 12.33
N ASP A 424 -13.57 -22.50 11.46
CA ASP A 424 -12.68 -22.80 10.33
C ASP A 424 -13.13 -22.04 9.07
N SER A 425 -14.42 -21.71 8.98
CA SER A 425 -15.01 -20.97 7.86
C SER A 425 -15.82 -19.75 8.32
N PRO A 426 -15.80 -18.63 7.58
CA PRO A 426 -16.67 -17.49 7.87
C PRO A 426 -18.17 -17.84 7.78
N ASP A 427 -18.50 -18.93 7.08
CA ASP A 427 -19.88 -19.37 6.92
C ASP A 427 -20.44 -20.13 8.13
N GLU A 428 -19.57 -20.60 9.03
CA GLU A 428 -19.95 -21.26 10.29
C GLU A 428 -20.30 -20.25 11.40
N ILE A 429 -20.02 -18.96 11.17
CA ILE A 429 -20.27 -17.90 12.16
C ILE A 429 -21.76 -17.61 12.23
N ASP A 430 -22.36 -17.93 13.38
CA ASP A 430 -23.69 -17.49 13.77
C ASP A 430 -23.61 -16.10 14.43
N PHE A 431 -23.80 -15.05 13.62
CA PHE A 431 -23.73 -13.65 14.07
C PHE A 431 -24.85 -13.28 15.05
N ASP A 432 -25.95 -14.03 15.08
CA ASP A 432 -27.06 -13.74 15.99
C ASP A 432 -26.70 -14.11 17.43
N LYS A 433 -25.91 -15.18 17.61
CA LYS A 433 -25.37 -15.59 18.93
C LYS A 433 -24.24 -14.70 19.46
N LEU A 434 -23.60 -13.90 18.60
CA LEU A 434 -22.58 -12.95 19.05
C LEU A 434 -23.21 -11.75 19.77
N PRO A 435 -22.55 -11.19 20.80
CA PRO A 435 -23.01 -9.99 21.49
C PRO A 435 -23.05 -8.77 20.55
N ASN A 436 -23.61 -7.64 21.00
CA ASN A 436 -23.64 -6.41 20.20
C ASN A 436 -22.23 -5.86 19.88
N GLN A 437 -21.23 -6.22 20.69
CA GLN A 437 -19.85 -5.74 20.55
C GLN A 437 -18.86 -6.90 20.64
N PHE A 438 -17.98 -7.02 19.64
CA PHE A 438 -16.97 -8.08 19.57
C PHE A 438 -15.85 -7.69 18.59
N VAL A 439 -14.75 -8.46 18.61
CA VAL A 439 -13.67 -8.33 17.64
C VAL A 439 -13.46 -9.66 16.94
N LEU A 440 -13.64 -9.69 15.61
CA LEU A 440 -13.26 -10.84 14.78
C LEU A 440 -11.80 -10.71 14.36
N LYS A 441 -11.06 -11.80 14.39
CA LYS A 441 -9.65 -11.86 13.98
C LYS A 441 -9.38 -13.18 13.26
N VAL A 442 -8.33 -13.22 12.43
CA VAL A 442 -7.69 -14.49 12.07
C VAL A 442 -6.45 -14.71 12.93
N ASN A 443 -6.14 -15.96 13.25
CA ASN A 443 -5.12 -16.30 14.24
C ASN A 443 -3.66 -16.13 13.77
N TRP A 444 -3.40 -16.20 12.46
CA TRP A 444 -2.06 -16.40 11.89
C TRP A 444 -1.36 -15.18 11.28
N GLY A 445 -1.81 -13.96 11.58
CA GLY A 445 -1.24 -12.74 10.98
C GLY A 445 -1.36 -11.49 11.84
N SER A 446 -0.98 -10.34 11.30
CA SER A 446 -1.08 -9.04 11.98
C SER A 446 -2.02 -8.09 11.23
N GLY A 447 -2.70 -7.21 11.96
CA GLY A 447 -3.61 -6.20 11.38
C GLY A 447 -4.94 -6.73 10.81
N GLN A 448 -5.17 -8.04 10.84
CA GLN A 448 -6.35 -8.71 10.28
C GLN A 448 -7.49 -8.82 11.31
N ASN A 449 -8.05 -7.67 11.70
CA ASN A 449 -9.10 -7.55 12.71
C ASN A 449 -10.33 -6.80 12.17
N ILE A 450 -11.53 -7.22 12.56
CA ILE A 450 -12.79 -6.49 12.35
C ILE A 450 -13.34 -6.14 13.73
N ILE A 451 -13.36 -4.84 14.05
CA ILE A 451 -13.85 -4.34 15.34
C ILE A 451 -15.31 -3.96 15.18
N VAL A 452 -16.19 -4.65 15.91
CA VAL A 452 -17.64 -4.44 15.90
C VAL A 452 -18.03 -3.79 17.21
N LYS A 453 -18.34 -2.48 17.17
CA LYS A 453 -18.84 -1.71 18.33
C LYS A 453 -20.36 -1.61 18.37
N ASP A 454 -21.01 -1.96 17.27
CA ASP A 454 -22.45 -1.91 17.07
C ASP A 454 -22.80 -2.93 15.98
N LYS A 455 -23.36 -4.08 16.39
CA LYS A 455 -23.65 -5.20 15.48
C LYS A 455 -24.66 -4.81 14.39
N SER A 456 -25.54 -3.83 14.67
CA SER A 456 -26.53 -3.35 13.70
C SER A 456 -25.90 -2.65 12.48
N LYS A 457 -24.67 -2.15 12.60
CA LYS A 457 -23.92 -1.47 11.54
C LYS A 457 -22.95 -2.39 10.81
N LEU A 458 -22.89 -3.66 11.19
CA LEU A 458 -21.97 -4.61 10.59
C LEU A 458 -22.50 -5.08 9.23
N ASP A 459 -21.74 -4.82 8.17
CA ASP A 459 -21.93 -5.52 6.91
C ASP A 459 -21.37 -6.94 7.04
N ILE A 460 -22.26 -7.90 7.29
CA ILE A 460 -21.93 -9.32 7.46
C ILE A 460 -21.31 -9.89 6.17
N LYS A 461 -21.77 -9.45 5.00
CA LYS A 461 -21.28 -9.95 3.71
C LYS A 461 -19.84 -9.47 3.47
N GLU A 462 -19.55 -8.20 3.74
CA GLU A 462 -18.21 -7.65 3.67
C GLU A 462 -17.27 -8.30 4.70
N ALA A 463 -17.75 -8.49 5.94
CA ALA A 463 -16.98 -9.13 7.00
C ALA A 463 -16.57 -10.57 6.61
N LYS A 464 -17.52 -11.36 6.12
CA LYS A 464 -17.23 -12.71 5.60
C LYS A 464 -16.24 -12.69 4.44
N ALA A 465 -16.38 -11.76 3.50
CA ALA A 465 -15.44 -11.64 2.37
C ALA A 465 -14.01 -11.33 2.82
N LYS A 466 -13.83 -10.40 3.77
CA LYS A 466 -12.52 -10.09 4.37
C LYS A 466 -11.91 -11.30 5.05
N LEU A 467 -12.68 -12.02 5.86
CA LEU A 467 -12.21 -13.24 6.54
C LEU A 467 -11.82 -14.32 5.54
N LYS A 468 -12.61 -14.56 4.47
CA LYS A 468 -12.27 -15.51 3.40
C LYS A 468 -10.92 -15.18 2.76
N GLU A 469 -10.63 -13.89 2.53
CA GLU A 469 -9.34 -13.46 1.97
C GLU A 469 -8.17 -13.64 2.95
N TRP A 470 -8.39 -13.32 4.23
CA TRP A 470 -7.35 -13.44 5.26
C TRP A 470 -6.99 -14.88 5.64
N LEU A 471 -7.89 -15.85 5.38
CA LEU A 471 -7.61 -17.29 5.55
C LEU A 471 -6.78 -17.88 4.40
N LYS A 472 -6.53 -17.14 3.31
CA LYS A 472 -5.71 -17.64 2.20
C LYS A 472 -4.21 -17.67 2.55
N PRO A 473 -3.44 -18.68 2.10
CA PRO A 473 -2.02 -18.82 2.45
C PRO A 473 -1.14 -17.60 2.16
N HIS A 474 -1.43 -16.82 1.12
CA HIS A 474 -0.65 -15.61 0.79
C HIS A 474 -0.85 -14.46 1.78
N SER A 475 -1.86 -14.54 2.64
CA SER A 475 -2.16 -13.61 3.72
C SER A 475 -1.39 -13.95 5.02
N ASN A 476 -0.64 -15.06 5.05
CA ASN A 476 0.20 -15.46 6.17
C ASN A 476 1.50 -14.63 6.22
N HIS A 477 1.80 -14.07 7.39
CA HIS A 477 2.96 -13.20 7.63
C HIS A 477 4.33 -13.87 7.40
N TYR A 478 4.41 -15.20 7.49
CA TYR A 478 5.62 -15.97 7.18
C TYR A 478 6.21 -15.58 5.82
N TYR A 479 5.37 -15.41 4.78
CA TYR A 479 5.85 -15.17 3.42
C TYR A 479 6.28 -13.72 3.14
N PHE A 480 6.27 -12.83 4.13
CA PHE A 480 6.76 -11.45 4.00
C PHE A 480 8.23 -11.32 4.39
N GLY A 481 8.64 -11.97 5.48
CA GLY A 481 9.99 -11.87 6.05
C GLY A 481 10.55 -13.16 6.63
N PHE A 482 9.91 -14.31 6.37
CA PHE A 482 10.23 -15.63 6.93
C PHE A 482 10.20 -15.68 8.46
N GLU A 483 9.28 -14.93 9.09
CA GLU A 483 9.02 -14.99 10.53
C GLU A 483 8.51 -16.40 10.91
N TRP A 484 9.40 -17.23 11.45
CA TRP A 484 9.17 -18.67 11.62
C TRP A 484 7.90 -19.00 12.41
N CYS A 485 7.60 -18.21 13.44
CA CYS A 485 6.43 -18.41 14.29
C CYS A 485 5.09 -18.45 13.53
N TYR A 486 4.98 -17.89 12.33
CA TYR A 486 3.72 -17.95 11.55
C TYR A 486 3.64 -19.13 10.58
N LYS A 487 4.74 -19.85 10.34
CA LYS A 487 4.88 -20.80 9.21
C LYS A 487 3.86 -21.92 9.20
N ASN A 488 3.58 -22.51 10.37
CA ASN A 488 2.80 -23.74 10.50
C ASN A 488 1.43 -23.51 11.18
N ILE A 489 1.03 -22.25 11.37
CA ILE A 489 -0.26 -21.95 11.99
C ILE A 489 -1.38 -22.41 11.05
N GLN A 490 -2.34 -23.16 11.58
CA GLN A 490 -3.55 -23.51 10.85
C GLN A 490 -4.54 -22.32 10.94
N PRO A 491 -5.02 -21.79 9.80
CA PRO A 491 -5.83 -20.59 9.80
C PRO A 491 -7.19 -20.83 10.43
N LYS A 492 -7.52 -20.05 11.45
CA LYS A 492 -8.82 -20.04 12.13
C LYS A 492 -9.32 -18.61 12.30
N ILE A 493 -10.63 -18.49 12.43
CA ILE A 493 -11.31 -17.25 12.82
C ILE A 493 -11.61 -17.33 14.31
N ILE A 494 -11.29 -16.27 15.05
CA ILE A 494 -11.70 -16.13 16.45
C ILE A 494 -12.56 -14.89 16.63
N ALA A 495 -13.52 -14.97 17.55
CA ALA A 495 -14.23 -13.82 18.08
C ALA A 495 -13.84 -13.63 19.55
N GLU A 496 -13.41 -12.43 19.90
CA GLU A 496 -13.12 -12.05 21.29
C GLU A 496 -14.10 -10.99 21.76
N LYS A 497 -14.35 -10.97 23.08
CA LYS A 497 -15.15 -9.92 23.70
C LYS A 497 -14.50 -8.57 23.44
N TYR A 498 -15.26 -7.62 22.92
CA TYR A 498 -14.80 -6.25 22.82
C TYR A 498 -14.64 -5.69 24.23
N ILE A 499 -13.47 -5.10 24.51
CA ILE A 499 -13.23 -4.42 25.78
C ILE A 499 -13.18 -2.92 25.52
N GLU A 500 -14.11 -2.20 26.16
CA GLU A 500 -14.25 -0.75 26.07
C GLU A 500 -13.34 -0.05 27.08
N GLN A 501 -12.78 1.09 26.67
CA GLN A 501 -11.72 1.78 27.41
C GLN A 501 -12.32 2.91 28.26
N ILE A 502 -11.82 3.07 29.48
CA ILE A 502 -12.01 4.29 30.27
C ILE A 502 -11.20 5.40 29.57
N ASP A 503 -11.84 6.54 29.28
CA ASP A 503 -11.23 7.77 28.76
C ASP A 503 -10.49 7.68 27.40
N GLY A 504 -10.70 6.62 26.62
CA GLY A 504 -10.19 6.48 25.25
C GLY A 504 -8.67 6.35 25.09
N ASN A 505 -7.93 6.07 26.17
CA ASN A 505 -6.47 5.92 26.16
C ASN A 505 -6.03 4.54 26.69
N LEU A 506 -6.11 3.49 25.86
CA LEU A 506 -5.43 2.23 26.17
C LEU A 506 -3.92 2.39 26.00
N LEU A 507 -3.22 2.44 27.14
CA LEU A 507 -1.79 2.26 27.17
C LEU A 507 -1.47 0.77 26.99
N ASP A 508 -0.61 0.49 26.03
CA ASP A 508 -0.14 -0.85 25.69
C ASP A 508 1.32 -0.92 26.09
N TYR A 509 1.59 -1.79 27.05
CA TYR A 509 2.90 -2.00 27.62
C TYR A 509 3.53 -3.19 26.91
N LYS A 510 4.56 -2.91 26.11
CA LYS A 510 5.23 -3.94 25.30
C LYS A 510 6.59 -4.21 25.90
N ILE A 511 6.66 -5.28 26.68
CA ILE A 511 7.82 -5.64 27.49
C ILE A 511 8.69 -6.59 26.68
N PHE A 512 9.93 -6.19 26.42
CA PHE A 512 10.91 -6.99 25.71
C PHE A 512 11.62 -7.89 26.71
N CYS A 513 11.55 -9.18 26.45
CA CYS A 513 12.20 -10.20 27.24
C CYS A 513 13.28 -10.89 26.42
N ASN A 514 14.46 -11.03 27.02
CA ASN A 514 15.60 -11.74 26.45
C ASN A 514 15.99 -12.87 27.38
N ASN A 515 16.18 -14.07 26.83
CA ASN A 515 16.52 -15.30 27.54
C ASN A 515 15.61 -15.51 28.78
N GLY A 516 14.30 -15.40 28.59
CA GLY A 516 13.31 -15.58 29.65
C GLY A 516 13.16 -14.45 30.67
N ASN A 517 13.85 -13.31 30.50
CA ASN A 517 13.83 -12.23 31.49
C ASN A 517 13.45 -10.88 30.85
N PRO A 518 12.55 -10.09 31.46
CA PRO A 518 12.31 -8.70 31.06
C PRO A 518 13.63 -7.91 30.99
N SER A 519 13.76 -7.05 29.98
CA SER A 519 14.97 -6.25 29.76
C SER A 519 14.66 -4.76 29.64
N PHE A 520 13.62 -4.40 28.88
CA PHE A 520 13.14 -3.04 28.69
C PHE A 520 11.70 -3.10 28.17
N LEU A 521 11.03 -1.96 28.04
CA LEU A 521 9.70 -1.91 27.44
C LEU A 521 9.52 -0.66 26.58
N PHE A 522 8.44 -0.62 25.81
CA PHE A 522 7.90 0.67 25.38
C PHE A 522 6.41 0.78 25.65
N VAL A 523 5.98 2.04 25.76
CA VAL A 523 4.57 2.41 25.86
C VAL A 523 4.17 3.18 24.61
N GLY A 524 3.10 2.72 23.95
CA GLY A 524 2.50 3.43 22.82
C GLY A 524 1.57 4.53 23.30
N ILE A 525 1.90 5.79 23.03
CA ILE A 525 1.19 6.99 23.49
C ILE A 525 0.45 7.63 22.29
N ASP A 526 -0.72 8.21 22.53
CA ASP A 526 -1.49 8.96 21.52
C ASP A 526 -1.91 8.13 20.28
N ARG A 527 -2.29 6.86 20.50
CA ARG A 527 -2.74 5.90 19.46
C ARG A 527 -3.75 6.45 18.47
N HIS A 528 -4.62 7.36 18.92
CA HIS A 528 -5.68 7.97 18.13
C HIS A 528 -5.36 9.40 17.68
N LYS A 529 -4.09 9.80 17.57
CA LYS A 529 -3.69 11.08 16.97
C LYS A 529 -2.33 10.97 16.26
N ASP A 530 -1.28 10.85 17.05
CA ASP A 530 0.13 10.92 16.64
C ASP A 530 0.89 9.90 17.49
N LEU A 531 0.87 8.63 17.07
CA LEU A 531 1.39 7.52 17.86
C LEU A 531 2.90 7.70 18.08
N LYS A 532 3.28 7.71 19.35
CA LYS A 532 4.66 7.86 19.80
C LYS A 532 5.06 6.70 20.67
N PHE A 533 6.32 6.29 20.58
CA PHE A 533 6.87 5.22 21.41
C PHE A 533 7.88 5.80 22.38
N ASN A 534 7.58 5.67 23.67
CA ASN A 534 8.53 5.94 24.72
C ASN A 534 9.09 4.61 25.21
N PHE A 535 10.40 4.44 25.06
CA PHE A 535 11.12 3.26 25.57
C PHE A 535 11.57 3.52 27.00
N TYR A 536 11.49 2.50 27.85
CA TYR A 536 11.81 2.59 29.27
C TYR A 536 12.67 1.40 29.70
N ASP A 537 13.54 1.62 30.69
CA ASP A 537 14.15 0.54 31.45
C ASP A 537 13.14 -0.09 32.43
N LEU A 538 13.59 -1.08 33.20
CA LEU A 538 12.75 -1.77 34.20
C LEU A 538 12.52 -0.94 35.47
N ASP A 539 13.22 0.17 35.66
CA ASP A 539 12.94 1.13 36.73
C ASP A 539 11.89 2.17 36.30
N PHE A 540 11.50 2.14 35.01
CA PHE A 540 10.59 3.05 34.33
C PHE A 540 11.22 4.42 34.00
N ASN A 541 12.55 4.47 33.85
CA ASN A 541 13.25 5.64 33.32
C ASN A 541 13.23 5.62 31.79
N LEU A 542 13.02 6.79 31.19
CA LEU A 542 12.99 6.94 29.74
C LEU A 542 14.37 6.65 29.13
N LEU A 543 14.43 5.75 28.16
CA LEU A 543 15.65 5.42 27.42
C LEU A 543 15.85 6.42 26.27
N PRO A 544 17.07 6.93 26.05
CA PRO A 544 17.37 7.97 25.06
C PRO A 544 17.55 7.39 23.65
N PHE A 545 16.54 6.69 23.14
CA PHE A 545 16.50 6.24 21.75
C PHE A 545 15.09 6.20 21.20
N LYS A 546 15.00 6.16 19.88
CA LYS A 546 13.76 5.90 19.14
C LYS A 546 13.99 4.88 18.05
N GLN A 547 12.88 4.41 17.48
CA GLN A 547 12.88 3.63 16.25
C GLN A 547 11.93 4.32 15.26
N HIS A 548 10.86 3.61 14.91
CA HIS A 548 9.91 3.97 13.88
C HIS A 548 9.11 5.26 14.15
N TYR A 549 8.71 5.42 15.41
CA TYR A 549 7.88 6.51 15.87
C TYR A 549 8.72 7.48 16.72
N ASP A 550 8.35 8.76 16.69
CA ASP A 550 8.96 9.76 17.55
C ASP A 550 8.63 9.48 19.03
N VAL A 551 9.43 10.09 19.91
CA VAL A 551 9.27 10.03 21.37
C VAL A 551 8.32 11.14 21.81
N SER A 552 7.41 10.81 22.73
CA SER A 552 6.50 11.77 23.35
C SER A 552 7.16 12.45 24.55
N ASN A 553 6.96 13.76 24.67
CA ASN A 553 7.31 14.52 25.86
C ASN A 553 6.29 14.34 27.01
N LYS A 554 5.20 13.59 26.78
CA LYS A 554 4.21 13.32 27.82
C LYS A 554 4.81 12.41 28.89
N LYS A 555 4.69 12.83 30.14
CA LYS A 555 5.01 11.98 31.29
C LYS A 555 3.92 10.93 31.46
N ILE A 556 4.26 9.67 31.23
CA ILE A 556 3.40 8.54 31.54
C ILE A 556 3.70 8.11 32.97
N PRO A 557 2.70 8.05 33.87
CA PRO A 557 2.93 7.54 35.21
C PRO A 557 3.26 6.05 35.16
N LYS A 558 4.18 5.63 36.04
CA LYS A 558 4.45 4.21 36.28
C LYS A 558 3.17 3.57 36.86
N PRO A 559 2.61 2.52 36.24
CA PRO A 559 1.38 1.92 36.74
C PRO A 559 1.63 1.24 38.09
N GLU A 560 0.62 1.24 38.97
CA GLU A 560 0.72 0.62 40.30
C GLU A 560 1.03 -0.88 40.22
N CYS A 561 0.41 -1.57 39.25
CA CYS A 561 0.64 -2.99 38.96
C CYS A 561 1.88 -3.25 38.09
N PHE A 562 2.82 -2.30 37.95
CA PHE A 562 4.00 -2.47 37.08
C PHE A 562 4.84 -3.69 37.45
N GLN A 563 5.03 -3.98 38.74
CA GLN A 563 5.80 -5.15 39.18
C GLN A 563 5.12 -6.46 38.79
N GLU A 564 3.78 -6.49 38.84
CA GLU A 564 2.99 -7.63 38.38
C GLU A 564 3.12 -7.81 36.86
N MET A 565 3.10 -6.72 36.08
CA MET A 565 3.35 -6.78 34.63
C MET A 565 4.71 -7.40 34.30
N LEU A 566 5.77 -7.01 35.02
CA LEU A 566 7.10 -7.60 34.84
C LEU A 566 7.12 -9.10 35.20
N ASN A 567 6.43 -9.50 36.26
CA ASN A 567 6.32 -10.90 36.66
C ASN A 567 5.55 -11.74 35.62
N VAL A 568 4.45 -11.19 35.07
CA VAL A 568 3.70 -11.79 33.97
C VAL A 568 4.59 -11.96 32.74
N ALA A 569 5.29 -10.89 32.34
CA ALA A 569 6.19 -10.94 31.21
C ALA A 569 7.32 -11.96 31.40
N LYS A 570 7.88 -12.07 32.60
CA LYS A 570 8.90 -13.08 32.94
C LYS A 570 8.38 -14.51 32.84
N LYS A 571 7.17 -14.78 33.36
CA LYS A 571 6.55 -16.12 33.28
C LYS A 571 6.25 -16.53 31.83
N LEU A 572 5.70 -15.62 31.04
CA LEU A 572 5.36 -15.87 29.64
C LEU A 572 6.58 -15.95 28.72
N SER A 573 7.69 -15.31 29.06
CA SER A 573 8.90 -15.31 28.22
C SER A 573 9.89 -16.42 28.56
N LYS A 574 9.72 -17.11 29.71
CA LYS A 574 10.69 -18.06 30.29
C LYS A 574 11.29 -19.05 29.29
N ASP A 575 10.47 -19.54 28.37
CA ASP A 575 10.86 -20.61 27.42
C ASP A 575 11.47 -20.06 26.11
N PHE A 576 11.66 -18.75 25.98
CA PHE A 576 12.07 -18.11 24.71
C PHE A 576 13.41 -17.37 24.81
N LEU A 577 14.20 -17.47 23.73
CA LEU A 577 15.39 -16.65 23.54
C LEU A 577 15.03 -15.17 23.49
N HIS A 578 14.00 -14.82 22.72
CA HIS A 578 13.47 -13.46 22.66
C HIS A 578 11.96 -13.51 22.55
N ALA A 579 11.26 -12.67 23.32
CA ALA A 579 9.82 -12.49 23.22
C ALA A 579 9.46 -11.08 23.68
N ARG A 580 8.63 -10.38 22.91
CA ARG A 580 7.97 -9.16 23.35
C ARG A 580 6.57 -9.53 23.84
N ILE A 581 6.32 -9.29 25.12
CA ILE A 581 5.05 -9.56 25.77
C ILE A 581 4.22 -8.28 25.77
N ASP A 582 3.10 -8.33 25.08
CA ASP A 582 2.21 -7.19 24.94
C ASP A 582 1.07 -7.30 25.95
N LEU A 583 0.97 -6.32 26.84
CA LEU A 583 -0.02 -6.28 27.91
C LEU A 583 -0.89 -5.02 27.80
N PHE A 584 -2.18 -5.21 28.04
CA PHE A 584 -3.16 -4.15 28.17
C PHE A 584 -3.45 -3.88 29.64
N LEU A 585 -3.61 -2.62 30.00
CA LEU A 585 -4.07 -2.20 31.32
C LEU A 585 -5.43 -1.52 31.19
N ILE A 586 -6.45 -2.07 31.84
CA ILE A 586 -7.81 -1.50 31.88
C ILE A 586 -8.21 -1.34 33.34
N GLY A 587 -8.34 -0.09 33.79
CA GLY A 587 -8.38 0.21 35.22
C GLY A 587 -7.07 -0.25 35.87
N ASN A 588 -7.17 -1.15 36.85
CA ASN A 588 -6.01 -1.79 37.48
C ASN A 588 -5.86 -3.29 37.13
N LYS A 589 -6.51 -3.74 36.04
CA LYS A 589 -6.47 -5.15 35.61
C LYS A 589 -5.62 -5.32 34.36
N ILE A 590 -4.70 -6.28 34.43
CA ILE A 590 -3.80 -6.67 33.34
C ILE A 590 -4.51 -7.68 32.43
N TYR A 591 -4.43 -7.47 31.12
CA TYR A 591 -4.84 -8.43 30.11
C TYR A 591 -3.69 -8.76 29.16
N PHE A 592 -3.57 -10.04 28.81
CA PHE A 592 -2.68 -10.51 27.77
C PHE A 592 -3.15 -10.04 26.39
N GLY A 593 -2.24 -9.48 25.60
CA GLY A 593 -2.46 -9.08 24.22
C GLY A 593 -1.90 -10.09 23.22
N GLU A 594 -0.58 -10.17 23.11
CA GLU A 594 0.12 -11.11 22.23
C GLU A 594 1.56 -11.39 22.70
N ILE A 595 2.15 -12.48 22.20
CA ILE A 595 3.59 -12.72 22.24
C ILE A 595 4.15 -12.46 20.85
N THR A 596 5.04 -11.48 20.71
CA THR A 596 5.70 -11.15 19.45
C THR A 596 7.16 -11.57 19.48
N PHE A 597 7.58 -12.44 18.57
CA PHE A 597 8.95 -12.97 18.52
C PHE A 597 9.91 -12.15 17.66
N TYR A 598 9.39 -11.33 16.74
CA TYR A 598 10.19 -10.55 15.82
C TYR A 598 9.67 -9.11 15.77
N HIS A 599 10.08 -8.28 16.73
CA HIS A 599 9.66 -6.89 16.78
C HIS A 599 9.98 -6.19 15.45
N PHE A 600 8.95 -5.69 14.77
CA PHE A 600 9.06 -5.05 13.45
C PHE A 600 9.82 -5.89 12.42
N ASN A 601 9.67 -7.22 12.47
CA ASN A 601 10.38 -8.13 11.58
C ASN A 601 11.93 -8.00 11.70
N GLY A 602 12.44 -7.35 12.75
CA GLY A 602 13.87 -7.01 12.92
C GLY A 602 14.43 -6.05 11.86
N LEU A 603 13.58 -5.21 11.28
CA LEU A 603 13.92 -4.32 10.15
C LEU A 603 13.90 -2.82 10.49
N GLU A 604 13.65 -2.45 11.75
CA GLU A 604 13.58 -1.03 12.15
C GLU A 604 14.88 -0.57 12.81
N ALA A 605 15.56 0.39 12.16
CA ALA A 605 16.78 0.99 12.68
C ALA A 605 16.52 1.75 13.99
N PHE A 606 17.46 1.62 14.93
CA PHE A 606 17.50 2.39 16.18
C PHE A 606 18.24 3.70 15.96
N GLU A 607 17.75 4.76 16.59
CA GLU A 607 18.33 6.10 16.56
C GLU A 607 18.56 6.57 18.02
N PRO A 608 19.83 6.66 18.49
CA PRO A 608 21.08 6.36 17.77
C PRO A 608 21.39 4.85 17.67
N VAL A 609 22.16 4.47 16.65
CA VAL A 609 22.47 3.06 16.28
C VAL A 609 23.16 2.26 17.40
N GLU A 610 23.86 2.92 18.32
CA GLU A 610 24.50 2.27 19.47
C GLU A 610 23.50 1.48 20.34
N TRP A 611 22.22 1.86 20.35
CA TRP A 611 21.19 1.14 21.07
C TRP A 611 20.86 -0.21 20.43
N ASP A 612 20.96 -0.35 19.11
CA ASP A 612 20.83 -1.66 18.44
C ASP A 612 21.86 -2.65 19.00
N TYR A 613 23.11 -2.20 19.23
CA TYR A 613 24.17 -3.03 19.82
C TYR A 613 24.04 -3.21 21.33
N LYS A 614 23.63 -2.18 22.09
CA LYS A 614 23.39 -2.28 23.54
C LYS A 614 22.30 -3.32 23.83
N LEU A 615 21.18 -3.24 23.13
CA LEU A 615 20.09 -4.21 23.24
C LEU A 615 20.49 -5.58 22.68
N GLY A 616 21.30 -5.61 21.62
CA GLY A 616 21.89 -6.83 21.09
C GLY A 616 22.68 -7.61 22.15
N LYS A 617 23.45 -6.93 23.01
CA LYS A 617 24.20 -7.58 24.12
C LYS A 617 23.30 -8.22 25.18
N MET A 618 22.05 -7.78 25.32
CA MET A 618 21.10 -8.34 26.28
C MET A 618 20.52 -9.68 25.82
N LEU A 619 20.58 -9.98 24.52
CA LEU A 619 20.09 -11.22 23.93
C LEU A 619 21.23 -12.18 23.64
N THR A 620 21.31 -13.28 24.38
CA THR A 620 22.29 -14.34 24.13
C THR A 620 21.70 -15.39 23.20
N LEU A 621 22.37 -15.63 22.08
CA LEU A 621 22.03 -16.72 21.17
C LEU A 621 22.80 -17.98 21.57
N PRO A 622 22.29 -19.20 21.27
CA PRO A 622 23.04 -20.44 21.46
C PRO A 622 24.37 -20.40 20.69
N THR A 623 25.46 -20.85 21.30
CA THR A 623 26.74 -21.04 20.61
C THR A 623 26.70 -22.32 19.79
N SER A 624 27.10 -22.27 18.52
CA SER A 624 27.23 -23.46 17.68
C SER A 624 28.33 -24.37 18.25
N GLN A 625 27.97 -25.42 18.98
CA GLN A 625 28.93 -26.46 19.31
C GLN A 625 29.13 -27.38 18.10
N ASN A 626 30.33 -27.31 17.52
CA ASN A 626 31.04 -28.28 16.69
C ASN A 626 30.36 -28.92 15.47
N GLY A 627 31.11 -28.92 14.35
CA GLY A 627 30.66 -29.31 13.03
C GLY A 627 30.21 -30.77 12.89
N GLY A 628 29.20 -30.95 12.04
CA GLY A 628 28.72 -32.22 11.53
C GLY A 628 27.37 -31.97 10.86
N GLY A 629 27.29 -32.12 9.54
CA GLY A 629 26.05 -31.91 8.79
C GLY A 629 24.92 -32.80 9.33
N GLY A 630 23.84 -32.18 9.77
CA GLY A 630 22.64 -32.87 10.26
C GLY A 630 21.66 -31.88 10.88
N GLN A 631 20.43 -31.90 10.35
CA GLN A 631 19.20 -31.23 10.81
C GLN A 631 19.29 -30.41 12.10
N GLY A 632 19.11 -29.08 11.95
CA GLY A 632 19.07 -28.14 13.06
C GLY A 632 17.86 -28.39 13.95
N SER A 633 18.10 -29.01 15.10
CA SER A 633 17.29 -28.84 16.31
C SER A 633 18.10 -28.03 17.30
N VAL A 634 17.50 -26.99 17.89
CA VAL A 634 18.09 -26.27 19.04
C VAL A 634 18.34 -27.28 20.17
N PRO A 635 19.53 -27.31 20.81
CA PRO A 635 19.83 -28.24 21.89
C PRO A 635 18.94 -28.04 23.11
N ASP A 636 18.77 -29.13 23.87
CA ASP A 636 17.88 -29.25 25.01
C ASP A 636 17.95 -28.09 26.02
N ARG A 637 16.73 -27.70 26.40
CA ARG A 637 16.29 -26.83 27.50
C ARG A 637 17.38 -26.40 28.48
N ILE A 638 17.49 -25.07 28.64
CA ILE A 638 18.18 -24.42 29.76
C ILE A 638 17.50 -24.87 31.07
N GLN A 639 17.99 -25.97 31.64
CA GLN A 639 17.84 -26.30 33.06
C GLN A 639 18.99 -25.61 33.80
N ASN A 640 18.66 -24.53 34.50
CA ASN A 640 19.11 -24.23 35.86
C ASN A 640 18.27 -23.07 36.41
#